data_AF-A0A2M8ARZ9-F1
#
_entry.id   AF-A0A2M8ARZ9-F1
#
_cell.length_a   1.000
_cell.length_b   1.000
_cell.length_c   1.000
_cell.angle_alpha   90.00
_cell.angle_beta   90.00
_cell.angle_gamma   90.00
#
_symmetry.space_group_name_H-M   'P 1'
#
loop_
_entity.id
_entity.type
_entity.pdbx_description
1 polymer ?
#
loop_
_entity_poly.entity_id
_entity_poly.type
_entity_poly.pdbx_seq_one_letter_code
_entity_poly.pdbx_strand_id
1 'polypeptide(L)'
;MKQVVRPLNGEIRIEDVPMPCLKKGLILVKNVCSLISVGTERAIVESSKKNLLEKAMERPDQIKQVLENIKEEGIVGTYERVQAKLETIEPIGYSSAGIVVAVGEDVASLKSQDRVACAGVGWANHAEYVCVPKNLCVKIPEEVSFEDASFTTVGAIALHGVRQAQVSVGENIAVIGLGLLGQLTIQILKAAGCQVLGIDIDAQKVELAKELGADMSVIRGRDEIKNMAANFSYGYGVDGVIITASAATNDPIVLAGEICRDRGRVIVVGAVNMDVPRENYYMKELNLILSRSYGPGRYDKIYEEKGLDYPVGYVRWTEQRNMEGFLRLIAQGQINMDKIITHRFKMEDAVSAYNMISSGKKRIMGIVIDYGEDISVQESRIVLEHKEYSNIKKERIIFGFIGAGSFAQGFLLPHFKKIAELKGVVTGTGPNAKTVAKRFGFQYCTNRAEDVFEDKDINTIAIATRHNTHVSMVINGLKNGKIIFVEKPLALSIDELKEIITIQQETNGQLMVGFNRRFSPLIKKTKEFFQDRTGRLIMHYRVNAGFIPKNNWMQDSEEGGERIIGEGCHFVDLLQYISGSEPETVYAVSLPIDGGGVIANDNTAVTIVFKDGSIGTIHYIACGDSSFSKERIEIFGNGSVAVIDNFISGLFVKNGKTKECKLKQIDKGHKEEVFCFGKAVKKGEKMPIPFREIVVATFVTFKIMESLKKREAVRIDMSELGM
;
A
#
# COMPACT_ATOMS: atom_id res chain seq x y z
N MET A 1 -9.28 19.63 -0.87
CA MET A 1 -8.42 19.73 -2.05
C MET A 1 -9.03 18.97 -3.20
N LYS A 2 -8.89 19.48 -4.42
CA LYS A 2 -9.27 18.79 -5.65
C LYS A 2 -8.22 17.75 -6.03
N GLN A 3 -8.69 16.58 -6.47
CA GLN A 3 -7.83 15.51 -6.96
C GLN A 3 -8.49 14.80 -8.15
N VAL A 4 -7.70 14.48 -9.17
CA VAL A 4 -8.14 13.64 -10.28
C VAL A 4 -8.06 12.19 -9.85
N VAL A 5 -9.17 11.48 -10.04
CA VAL A 5 -9.35 10.13 -9.54
C VAL A 5 -10.08 9.27 -10.56
N ARG A 6 -9.85 7.96 -10.47
CA ARG A 6 -10.42 6.94 -11.36
C ARG A 6 -11.04 5.81 -10.54
N PRO A 7 -12.37 5.65 -10.52
CA PRO A 7 -13.01 4.44 -10.01
C PRO A 7 -12.75 3.26 -10.95
N LEU A 8 -13.00 2.03 -10.49
CA LEU A 8 -12.75 0.81 -11.30
C LEU A 8 -13.66 0.68 -12.54
N ASN A 9 -14.77 1.43 -12.57
CA ASN A 9 -15.62 1.58 -13.76
C ASN A 9 -14.91 2.34 -14.90
N GLY A 10 -13.78 2.99 -14.61
CA GLY A 10 -12.89 3.60 -15.60
C GLY A 10 -13.16 5.07 -15.92
N GLU A 11 -14.19 5.67 -15.32
CA GLU A 11 -14.55 7.07 -15.57
C GLU A 11 -13.63 8.03 -14.80
N ILE A 12 -12.96 8.93 -15.49
CA ILE A 12 -12.07 9.89 -14.85
C ILE A 12 -12.89 11.09 -14.37
N ARG A 13 -12.73 11.47 -13.10
CA ARG A 13 -13.42 12.60 -12.50
C ARG A 13 -12.54 13.36 -11.52
N ILE A 14 -12.98 14.55 -11.14
CA ILE A 14 -12.36 15.37 -10.09
C ILE A 14 -13.22 15.19 -8.83
N GLU A 15 -12.59 14.94 -7.69
CA GLU A 15 -13.26 14.87 -6.39
C GLU A 15 -12.60 15.80 -5.38
N ASP A 16 -13.42 16.37 -4.49
CA ASP A 16 -12.95 17.03 -3.28
C ASP A 16 -12.63 16.00 -2.20
N VAL A 17 -11.36 15.95 -1.82
CA VAL A 17 -10.81 15.02 -0.85
C VAL A 17 -9.99 15.74 0.23
N PRO A 18 -9.89 15.17 1.45
CA PRO A 18 -8.97 15.67 2.47
C PRO A 18 -7.53 15.75 1.93
N MET A 19 -6.78 16.74 2.39
CA MET A 19 -5.35 16.86 2.08
C MET A 19 -4.60 15.59 2.52
N PRO A 20 -3.47 15.18 1.91
CA PRO A 20 -2.65 14.13 2.50
C PRO A 20 -2.05 14.58 3.85
N CYS A 21 -1.79 13.63 4.75
CA CYS A 21 -1.17 13.91 6.05
C CYS A 21 0.35 13.78 5.96
N LEU A 22 1.07 14.71 6.60
CA LEU A 22 2.51 14.68 6.69
C LEU A 22 2.95 13.61 7.68
N LYS A 23 3.94 12.81 7.29
CA LYS A 23 4.54 11.76 8.14
C LYS A 23 6.06 11.86 8.10
N LYS A 24 6.70 11.13 9.01
CA LYS A 24 8.14 10.88 8.97
C LYS A 24 8.58 10.40 7.58
N GLY A 25 9.68 10.94 7.07
CA GLY A 25 10.29 10.64 5.77
C GLY A 25 9.59 11.29 4.57
N LEU A 26 8.45 11.96 4.78
CA LEU A 26 7.63 12.55 3.72
C LEU A 26 7.72 14.08 3.67
N ILE A 27 7.31 14.64 2.53
CA ILE A 27 7.31 16.05 2.22
C ILE A 27 5.93 16.42 1.70
N LEU A 28 5.27 17.38 2.32
CA LEU A 28 4.01 17.93 1.84
C LEU A 28 4.30 19.04 0.82
N VAL A 29 3.82 18.85 -0.40
CA VAL A 29 4.05 19.74 -1.55
C VAL A 29 2.72 20.25 -2.06
N LYS A 30 2.62 21.56 -2.26
CA LYS A 30 1.55 22.20 -3.01
C LYS A 30 1.96 22.19 -4.48
N ASN A 31 1.23 21.43 -5.30
CA ASN A 31 1.52 21.34 -6.72
C ASN A 31 1.21 22.67 -7.39
N VAL A 32 2.10 23.09 -8.29
CA VAL A 32 1.90 24.21 -9.22
C VAL A 32 1.59 23.65 -10.61
N CYS A 33 2.30 22.59 -11.01
CA CYS A 33 2.09 21.90 -12.28
C CYS A 33 2.14 20.38 -12.11
N SER A 34 1.45 19.63 -12.96
CA SER A 34 1.65 18.18 -13.09
C SER A 34 1.52 17.72 -14.53
N LEU A 35 2.25 16.67 -14.89
CA LEU A 35 2.33 16.15 -16.24
C LEU A 35 1.41 14.95 -16.45
N ILE A 36 0.49 15.05 -17.40
CA ILE A 36 -0.21 13.89 -17.96
C ILE A 36 0.66 13.31 -19.09
N SER A 37 1.26 12.15 -18.85
CA SER A 37 1.98 11.39 -19.87
C SER A 37 1.01 10.61 -20.75
N VAL A 38 0.83 11.06 -21.99
CA VAL A 38 -0.17 10.52 -22.92
C VAL A 38 -0.05 9.00 -23.12
N GLY A 39 1.17 8.47 -23.19
CA GLY A 39 1.39 7.04 -23.44
C GLY A 39 0.91 6.18 -22.27
N THR A 40 1.35 6.50 -21.06
CA THR A 40 0.96 5.79 -19.82
C THR A 40 -0.53 5.95 -19.55
N GLU A 41 -1.06 7.16 -19.74
CA GLU A 41 -2.46 7.45 -19.43
C GLU A 41 -3.43 6.90 -20.48
N ARG A 42 -3.01 6.76 -21.74
CA ARG A 42 -3.77 6.01 -22.75
C ARG A 42 -3.88 4.54 -22.37
N ALA A 43 -2.80 3.89 -21.93
CA ALA A 43 -2.85 2.51 -21.47
C ALA A 43 -3.81 2.34 -20.27
N ILE A 44 -3.80 3.31 -19.36
CA ILE A 44 -4.75 3.40 -18.25
C ILE A 44 -6.20 3.48 -18.76
N VAL A 45 -6.51 4.38 -19.70
CA VAL A 45 -7.86 4.54 -20.27
C VAL A 45 -8.29 3.31 -21.09
N GLU A 46 -7.39 2.70 -21.86
CA GLU A 46 -7.69 1.49 -22.63
C GLU A 46 -7.97 0.30 -21.73
N SER A 47 -7.20 0.15 -20.64
CA SER A 47 -7.50 -0.83 -19.59
C SER A 47 -8.86 -0.57 -18.93
N SER A 48 -9.31 0.68 -18.89
CA SER A 48 -10.56 1.06 -18.25
C SER A 48 -11.79 0.62 -19.04
N LYS A 49 -11.70 0.59 -20.39
CA LYS A 49 -12.74 0.14 -21.31
C LYS A 49 -13.01 -1.37 -21.30
N LYS A 50 -12.10 -2.18 -20.75
CA LYS A 50 -12.29 -3.63 -20.63
C LYS A 50 -13.43 -3.94 -19.66
N ASN A 51 -14.25 -4.93 -20.00
CA ASN A 51 -15.33 -5.35 -19.12
C ASN A 51 -14.77 -6.04 -17.86
N LEU A 52 -15.58 -6.13 -16.80
CA LEU A 52 -15.13 -6.72 -15.51
C LEU A 52 -14.65 -8.17 -15.66
N LEU A 53 -15.18 -8.90 -16.64
CA LEU A 53 -14.86 -10.29 -16.90
C LEU A 53 -13.47 -10.44 -17.54
N GLU A 54 -13.16 -9.61 -18.52
CA GLU A 54 -11.83 -9.47 -19.15
C GLU A 54 -10.78 -9.04 -18.11
N LYS A 55 -11.09 -8.03 -17.29
CA LYS A 55 -10.20 -7.60 -16.19
C LYS A 55 -9.95 -8.72 -15.18
N ALA A 56 -10.96 -9.54 -14.90
CA ALA A 56 -10.82 -10.69 -14.00
C ALA A 56 -9.99 -11.80 -14.64
N MET A 57 -10.15 -12.08 -15.93
CA MET A 57 -9.36 -13.08 -16.67
C MET A 57 -7.87 -12.72 -16.74
N GLU A 58 -7.53 -11.43 -16.76
CA GLU A 58 -6.14 -10.94 -16.68
C GLU A 58 -5.52 -11.08 -15.28
N ARG A 59 -6.32 -11.36 -14.26
CA ARG A 59 -5.90 -11.52 -12.86
C ARG A 59 -6.49 -12.79 -12.23
N PRO A 60 -6.04 -13.98 -12.69
CA PRO A 60 -6.54 -15.26 -12.19
C PRO A 60 -6.30 -15.45 -10.67
N ASP A 61 -5.28 -14.80 -10.13
CA ASP A 61 -5.00 -14.70 -8.70
C ASP A 61 -6.14 -14.01 -7.91
N GLN A 62 -6.69 -12.93 -8.45
CA GLN A 62 -7.80 -12.21 -7.80
C GLN A 62 -9.11 -13.01 -7.87
N ILE A 63 -9.34 -13.76 -8.93
CA ILE A 63 -10.47 -14.70 -9.02
C ILE A 63 -10.35 -15.77 -7.93
N LYS A 64 -9.15 -16.36 -7.76
CA LYS A 64 -8.90 -17.34 -6.70
C LYS A 64 -9.19 -16.76 -5.32
N GLN A 65 -8.74 -15.54 -5.04
CA GLN A 65 -9.06 -14.83 -3.79
C GLN A 65 -10.57 -14.63 -3.59
N VAL A 66 -11.32 -14.28 -4.64
CA VAL A 66 -12.77 -14.13 -4.54
C VAL A 66 -13.44 -15.48 -4.21
N LEU A 67 -13.01 -16.58 -4.84
CA LEU A 67 -13.54 -17.91 -4.55
C LEU A 67 -13.20 -18.36 -3.12
N GLU A 68 -12.01 -18.03 -2.61
CA GLU A 68 -11.63 -18.26 -1.22
C GLU A 68 -12.50 -17.44 -0.26
N ASN A 69 -12.71 -16.15 -0.55
CA ASN A 69 -13.61 -15.30 0.26
C ASN A 69 -15.05 -15.84 0.27
N ILE A 70 -15.57 -16.40 -0.84
CA ILE A 70 -16.91 -17.02 -0.86
C ILE A 70 -16.99 -18.19 0.13
N LYS A 71 -15.93 -19.00 0.21
CA LYS A 71 -15.88 -20.12 1.16
C LYS A 71 -15.83 -19.64 2.62
N GLU A 72 -15.15 -18.54 2.89
CA GLU A 72 -14.98 -18.01 4.24
C GLU A 72 -16.18 -17.17 4.71
N GLU A 73 -16.66 -16.25 3.87
CA GLU A 73 -17.60 -15.17 4.21
C GLU A 73 -19.01 -15.40 3.63
N GLY A 74 -19.16 -16.39 2.75
CA GLY A 74 -20.38 -16.61 1.98
C GLY A 74 -20.54 -15.65 0.80
N ILE A 75 -21.55 -15.91 -0.03
CA ILE A 75 -21.78 -15.19 -1.29
C ILE A 75 -22.11 -13.71 -1.06
N VAL A 76 -22.99 -13.42 -0.09
CA VAL A 76 -23.44 -12.05 0.19
C VAL A 76 -22.29 -11.19 0.73
N GLY A 77 -21.53 -11.68 1.71
CA GLY A 77 -20.38 -10.97 2.27
C GLY A 77 -19.29 -10.72 1.22
N THR A 78 -19.01 -11.73 0.38
CA THR A 78 -18.04 -11.57 -0.72
C THR A 78 -18.52 -10.56 -1.77
N TYR A 79 -19.81 -10.57 -2.11
CA TYR A 79 -20.39 -9.58 -3.02
C TYR A 79 -20.23 -8.16 -2.48
N GLU A 80 -20.58 -7.91 -1.21
CA GLU A 80 -20.43 -6.61 -0.57
C GLU A 80 -18.95 -6.14 -0.55
N ARG A 81 -18.00 -7.06 -0.36
CA ARG A 81 -16.56 -6.79 -0.36
C ARG A 81 -16.01 -6.51 -1.75
N VAL A 82 -16.46 -7.26 -2.77
CA VAL A 82 -16.08 -6.99 -4.17
C VAL A 82 -16.67 -5.66 -4.61
N GLN A 83 -17.94 -5.38 -4.30
CA GLN A 83 -18.56 -4.08 -4.55
C GLN A 83 -17.79 -2.95 -3.86
N ALA A 84 -17.41 -3.11 -2.59
CA ALA A 84 -16.55 -2.15 -1.88
C ALA A 84 -15.26 -1.82 -2.65
N LYS A 85 -14.61 -2.87 -3.15
CA LYS A 85 -13.37 -2.73 -3.90
C LYS A 85 -13.63 -2.01 -5.22
N LEU A 86 -14.71 -2.34 -5.92
CA LEU A 86 -15.13 -1.69 -7.18
C LEU A 86 -15.50 -0.20 -7.01
N GLU A 87 -16.08 0.17 -5.88
CA GLU A 87 -16.41 1.55 -5.52
C GLU A 87 -15.18 2.37 -5.07
N THR A 88 -14.04 1.69 -4.81
CA THR A 88 -12.81 2.36 -4.41
C THR A 88 -12.29 3.20 -5.58
N ILE A 89 -11.96 4.46 -5.28
CA ILE A 89 -11.47 5.41 -6.27
C ILE A 89 -9.96 5.49 -6.16
N GLU A 90 -9.26 5.31 -7.29
CA GLU A 90 -7.80 5.32 -7.36
C GLU A 90 -7.30 6.71 -7.79
N PRO A 91 -6.38 7.32 -7.03
CA PRO A 91 -5.56 8.43 -7.51
C PRO A 91 -4.84 8.10 -8.81
N ILE A 92 -4.73 9.07 -9.71
CA ILE A 92 -3.91 8.96 -10.93
C ILE A 92 -2.88 10.09 -11.01
N GLY A 93 -1.87 9.92 -11.86
CA GLY A 93 -0.70 10.80 -11.95
C GLY A 93 0.51 10.28 -11.16
N TYR A 94 1.69 10.70 -11.59
CA TYR A 94 2.96 10.24 -11.02
C TYR A 94 4.13 11.23 -11.20
N SER A 95 3.86 12.44 -11.69
CA SER A 95 4.88 13.44 -12.02
C SER A 95 4.32 14.85 -11.82
N SER A 96 4.85 15.57 -10.84
CA SER A 96 4.41 16.93 -10.51
C SER A 96 5.56 17.82 -10.09
N ALA A 97 5.31 19.13 -10.06
CA ALA A 97 6.24 20.13 -9.58
C ALA A 97 5.48 21.18 -8.75
N GLY A 98 6.10 21.67 -7.68
CA GLY A 98 5.42 22.53 -6.73
C GLY A 98 6.32 23.08 -5.65
N ILE A 99 5.68 23.62 -4.61
CA ILE A 99 6.34 24.31 -3.50
C ILE A 99 6.18 23.47 -2.23
N VAL A 100 7.27 23.25 -1.51
CA VAL A 100 7.24 22.57 -0.21
C VAL A 100 6.44 23.40 0.79
N VAL A 101 5.38 22.81 1.34
CA VAL A 101 4.58 23.40 2.42
C VAL A 101 5.22 23.08 3.77
N ALA A 102 5.50 21.79 4.00
CA ALA A 102 6.06 21.28 5.23
C ALA A 102 6.86 19.98 4.98
N VAL A 103 7.79 19.68 5.88
CA VAL A 103 8.67 18.50 5.81
C VAL A 103 8.56 17.68 7.08
N GLY A 104 8.64 16.36 6.96
CA GLY A 104 8.70 15.47 8.13
C GLY A 104 9.93 15.75 8.98
N GLU A 105 9.86 15.44 10.28
CA GLU A 105 10.87 15.79 11.28
C GLU A 105 12.30 15.28 10.94
N ASP A 106 12.41 14.20 10.19
CA ASP A 106 13.66 13.55 9.77
C ASP A 106 14.11 13.90 8.34
N VAL A 107 13.47 14.90 7.72
CA VAL A 107 13.83 15.41 6.38
C VAL A 107 14.60 16.71 6.50
N ALA A 108 15.94 16.62 6.50
CA ALA A 108 16.83 17.78 6.60
C ALA A 108 17.22 18.39 5.23
N SER A 109 17.00 17.68 4.12
CA SER A 109 17.47 18.08 2.79
C SER A 109 16.64 19.18 2.13
N LEU A 110 15.45 19.46 2.64
CA LEU A 110 14.47 20.38 2.06
C LEU A 110 13.79 21.17 3.18
N LYS A 111 13.28 22.35 2.84
CA LYS A 111 12.54 23.22 3.77
C LYS A 111 11.30 23.81 3.10
N SER A 112 10.40 24.38 3.90
CA SER A 112 9.26 25.15 3.41
C SER A 112 9.72 26.22 2.41
N GLN A 113 8.91 26.46 1.37
CA GLN A 113 9.16 27.34 0.22
C GLN A 113 10.19 26.84 -0.79
N ASP A 114 10.85 25.69 -0.60
CA ASP A 114 11.67 25.11 -1.65
C ASP A 114 10.81 24.71 -2.88
N ARG A 115 11.32 25.00 -4.07
CA ARG A 115 10.74 24.57 -5.34
C ARG A 115 11.19 23.13 -5.61
N VAL A 116 10.25 22.21 -5.83
CA VAL A 116 10.55 20.79 -5.94
C VAL A 116 9.80 20.09 -7.06
N ALA A 117 10.46 19.12 -7.71
CA ALA A 117 9.84 18.15 -8.60
C ALA A 117 9.62 16.83 -7.84
N CYS A 118 8.50 16.19 -8.10
CA CYS A 118 8.00 15.04 -7.36
C CYS A 118 7.68 13.87 -8.31
N ALA A 119 7.97 12.66 -7.86
CA ALA A 119 7.76 11.43 -8.59
C ALA A 119 6.97 10.37 -7.82
N GLY A 120 6.50 9.36 -8.56
CA GLY A 120 6.01 8.11 -8.00
C GLY A 120 4.50 7.93 -8.14
N VAL A 121 4.11 6.76 -8.65
CA VAL A 121 2.70 6.34 -8.73
C VAL A 121 2.15 6.19 -7.31
N GLY A 122 1.01 6.83 -7.04
CA GLY A 122 0.40 6.86 -5.72
C GLY A 122 0.95 7.98 -4.81
N TRP A 123 2.04 8.65 -5.20
CA TRP A 123 2.65 9.75 -4.46
C TRP A 123 2.44 11.10 -5.17
N ALA A 124 3.04 11.29 -6.34
CA ALA A 124 2.98 12.52 -7.14
C ALA A 124 1.74 12.55 -8.07
N ASN A 125 0.56 12.37 -7.47
CA ASN A 125 -0.73 12.31 -8.16
C ASN A 125 -1.16 13.68 -8.72
N HIS A 126 -2.11 13.69 -9.64
CA HIS A 126 -2.80 14.89 -10.12
C HIS A 126 -3.74 15.43 -9.04
N ALA A 127 -3.20 16.23 -8.13
CA ALA A 127 -3.89 16.83 -6.99
C ALA A 127 -3.29 18.20 -6.67
N GLU A 128 -4.05 19.07 -6.01
CA GLU A 128 -3.54 20.37 -5.53
C GLU A 128 -2.42 20.19 -4.48
N TYR A 129 -2.49 19.14 -3.65
CA TYR A 129 -1.45 18.80 -2.68
C TYR A 129 -1.08 17.32 -2.76
N VAL A 130 0.21 17.04 -2.61
CA VAL A 130 0.77 15.69 -2.56
C VAL A 130 1.70 15.55 -1.36
N CYS A 131 1.81 14.35 -0.80
CA CYS A 131 2.75 14.05 0.27
C CYS A 131 3.66 12.94 -0.24
N VAL A 132 4.94 13.25 -0.49
CA VAL A 132 5.87 12.40 -1.24
C VAL A 132 7.07 12.01 -0.38
N PRO A 133 7.61 10.79 -0.52
CA PRO A 133 8.84 10.43 0.17
C PRO A 133 10.04 11.26 -0.26
N LYS A 134 10.97 11.50 0.66
CA LYS A 134 12.12 12.38 0.41
C LYS A 134 12.98 11.96 -0.79
N ASN A 135 13.12 10.66 -1.05
CA ASN A 135 13.90 10.13 -2.18
C ASN A 135 13.15 10.20 -3.52
N LEU A 136 11.86 10.52 -3.51
CA LEU A 136 11.03 10.77 -4.70
C LEU A 136 10.76 12.27 -4.91
N CYS A 137 11.57 13.13 -4.30
CA CYS A 137 11.47 14.57 -4.37
C CYS A 137 12.86 15.19 -4.59
N VAL A 138 12.96 16.18 -5.49
CA VAL A 138 14.22 16.87 -5.81
C VAL A 138 14.00 18.36 -5.93
N LYS A 139 15.00 19.16 -5.55
CA LYS A 139 14.95 20.62 -5.69
C LYS A 139 15.07 21.04 -7.16
N ILE A 140 14.24 22.00 -7.55
CA ILE A 140 14.22 22.59 -8.90
C ILE A 140 15.27 23.72 -8.94
N PRO A 141 16.19 23.73 -9.93
CA PRO A 141 17.11 24.86 -10.15
C PRO A 141 16.35 26.17 -10.42
N GLU A 142 16.94 27.32 -10.10
CA GLU A 142 16.25 28.61 -10.20
C GLU A 142 15.76 28.90 -11.61
N GLU A 143 16.54 28.52 -12.62
CA GLU A 143 16.32 28.76 -14.04
C GLU A 143 15.25 27.85 -14.67
N VAL A 144 14.86 26.77 -13.99
CA VAL A 144 13.91 25.78 -14.53
C VAL A 144 12.49 26.13 -14.09
N SER A 145 11.55 26.24 -15.03
CA SER A 145 10.14 26.54 -14.71
C SER A 145 9.43 25.37 -14.01
N PHE A 146 8.29 25.62 -13.36
CA PHE A 146 7.48 24.53 -12.80
C PHE A 146 6.88 23.63 -13.90
N GLU A 147 6.54 24.20 -15.06
CA GLU A 147 6.03 23.42 -16.18
C GLU A 147 7.07 22.41 -16.65
N ASP A 148 8.31 22.84 -16.87
CA ASP A 148 9.40 21.95 -17.33
C ASP A 148 9.76 20.93 -16.25
N ALA A 149 9.84 21.38 -15.00
CA ALA A 149 10.12 20.51 -13.86
C ALA A 149 9.04 19.43 -13.66
N SER A 150 7.79 19.65 -14.11
CA SER A 150 6.74 18.64 -14.03
C SER A 150 7.03 17.39 -14.88
N PHE A 151 7.98 17.48 -15.83
CA PHE A 151 8.44 16.35 -16.65
C PHE A 151 9.54 15.52 -16.02
N THR A 152 10.03 15.90 -14.84
CA THR A 152 11.22 15.31 -14.23
C THR A 152 11.17 13.79 -14.11
N THR A 153 10.03 13.21 -13.73
CA THR A 153 9.91 11.75 -13.63
C THR A 153 10.07 11.06 -14.99
N VAL A 154 9.44 11.60 -16.04
CA VAL A 154 9.52 11.03 -17.40
C VAL A 154 10.90 11.25 -18.01
N GLY A 155 11.49 12.42 -17.77
CA GLY A 155 12.87 12.71 -18.16
C GLY A 155 13.89 11.79 -17.48
N ALA A 156 13.69 11.47 -16.20
CA ALA A 156 14.51 10.52 -15.48
C ALA A 156 14.40 9.09 -16.05
N ILE A 157 13.23 8.67 -16.52
CA ILE A 157 13.03 7.38 -17.23
C ILE A 157 13.85 7.37 -18.54
N ALA A 158 13.73 8.42 -19.34
CA ALA A 158 14.50 8.56 -20.59
C ALA A 158 16.01 8.55 -20.32
N LEU A 159 16.47 9.33 -19.32
CA LEU A 159 17.87 9.40 -18.92
C LEU A 159 18.40 8.05 -18.42
N HIS A 160 17.60 7.30 -17.66
CA HIS A 160 17.99 5.97 -17.22
C HIS A 160 18.14 5.02 -18.41
N GLY A 161 17.25 5.08 -19.41
CA GLY A 161 17.39 4.35 -20.67
C GLY A 161 18.71 4.63 -21.38
N VAL A 162 19.09 5.91 -21.49
CA VAL A 162 20.39 6.32 -22.08
C VAL A 162 21.57 5.80 -21.25
N ARG A 163 21.47 5.81 -19.91
CA ARG A 163 22.51 5.26 -19.03
C ARG A 163 22.65 3.75 -19.15
N GLN A 164 21.54 3.01 -19.28
CA GLN A 164 21.57 1.57 -19.57
C GLN A 164 22.18 1.29 -20.95
N ALA A 165 22.03 2.22 -21.88
CA ALA A 165 22.68 2.15 -23.17
C ALA A 165 24.19 2.46 -23.12
N GLN A 166 24.77 2.85 -21.97
CA GLN A 166 26.23 3.03 -21.80
C GLN A 166 26.91 3.75 -22.98
N VAL A 167 26.29 4.83 -23.45
CA VAL A 167 26.72 5.51 -24.66
C VAL A 167 28.06 6.23 -24.50
N SER A 168 28.82 6.30 -25.58
CA SER A 168 30.07 7.03 -25.72
C SER A 168 29.93 8.14 -26.76
N VAL A 169 30.70 9.21 -26.59
CA VAL A 169 30.72 10.35 -27.52
C VAL A 169 31.01 9.86 -28.94
N GLY A 170 30.18 10.26 -29.90
CA GLY A 170 30.32 9.91 -31.32
C GLY A 170 29.61 8.63 -31.75
N GLU A 171 29.00 7.84 -30.85
CA GLU A 171 28.24 6.65 -31.24
C GLU A 171 26.96 6.99 -32.00
N ASN A 172 26.56 6.08 -32.91
CA ASN A 172 25.33 6.14 -33.68
C ASN A 172 24.24 5.36 -32.94
N ILE A 173 23.22 6.05 -32.44
CA ILE A 173 22.14 5.44 -31.64
C ILE A 173 20.79 5.63 -32.32
N ALA A 174 20.02 4.55 -32.47
CA ALA A 174 18.64 4.63 -32.94
C ALA A 174 17.64 4.70 -31.78
N VAL A 175 16.58 5.50 -31.94
CA VAL A 175 15.44 5.58 -31.00
C VAL A 175 14.18 5.14 -31.71
N ILE A 176 13.58 4.02 -31.27
CA ILE A 176 12.33 3.48 -31.84
C ILE A 176 11.15 3.87 -30.95
N GLY A 177 10.24 4.66 -31.50
CA GLY A 177 9.06 5.20 -30.82
C GLY A 177 9.27 6.63 -30.33
N LEU A 178 8.92 7.61 -31.15
CA LEU A 178 9.12 9.05 -30.96
C LEU A 178 7.95 9.74 -30.24
N GLY A 179 7.30 9.02 -29.31
CA GLY A 179 6.41 9.64 -28.32
C GLY A 179 7.19 10.47 -27.29
N LEU A 180 6.54 10.89 -26.20
CA LEU A 180 7.15 11.80 -25.21
C LEU A 180 8.52 11.31 -24.72
N LEU A 181 8.63 10.04 -24.32
CA LEU A 181 9.90 9.43 -23.91
C LEU A 181 10.96 9.44 -25.02
N GLY A 182 10.57 9.14 -26.26
CA GLY A 182 11.49 9.12 -27.40
C GLY A 182 12.04 10.50 -27.73
N GLN A 183 11.19 11.53 -27.71
CA GLN A 183 11.62 12.92 -27.95
C GLN A 183 12.60 13.42 -26.86
N LEU A 184 12.35 13.07 -25.59
CA LEU A 184 13.30 13.37 -24.51
C LEU A 184 14.60 12.57 -24.65
N THR A 185 14.51 11.30 -25.05
CA THR A 185 15.66 10.42 -25.25
C THR A 185 16.59 10.95 -26.34
N ILE A 186 16.05 11.45 -27.46
CA ILE A 186 16.84 12.09 -28.53
C ILE A 186 17.67 13.24 -27.97
N GLN A 187 17.03 14.19 -27.29
CA GLN A 187 17.71 15.37 -26.76
C GLN A 187 18.81 15.00 -25.74
N ILE A 188 18.55 14.00 -24.89
CA ILE A 188 19.55 13.49 -23.93
C ILE A 188 20.73 12.81 -24.66
N LEU A 189 20.48 12.04 -25.71
CA LEU A 189 21.54 11.43 -26.53
C LEU A 189 22.39 12.50 -27.25
N LYS A 190 21.76 13.56 -27.75
CA LYS A 190 22.47 14.71 -28.33
C LYS A 190 23.34 15.41 -27.29
N ALA A 191 22.82 15.65 -26.09
CA ALA A 191 23.60 16.20 -24.98
C ALA A 191 24.75 15.28 -24.55
N ALA A 192 24.62 13.95 -24.75
CA ALA A 192 25.69 12.98 -24.51
C ALA A 192 26.71 12.88 -25.67
N GLY A 193 26.55 13.67 -26.73
CA GLY A 193 27.46 13.71 -27.88
C GLY A 193 27.25 12.58 -28.91
N CYS A 194 26.08 11.92 -28.91
CA CYS A 194 25.75 10.88 -29.88
C CYS A 194 25.22 11.46 -31.20
N GLN A 195 25.30 10.65 -32.25
CA GLN A 195 24.50 10.81 -33.47
C GLN A 195 23.22 10.00 -33.31
N VAL A 196 22.06 10.56 -33.67
CA VAL A 196 20.76 9.98 -33.35
C VAL A 196 19.87 9.78 -34.57
N LEU A 197 19.42 8.54 -34.75
CA LEU A 197 18.41 8.13 -35.74
C LEU A 197 17.05 7.92 -35.06
N GLY A 198 16.06 8.79 -35.34
CA GLY A 198 14.70 8.66 -34.83
C GLY A 198 13.78 7.82 -35.73
N ILE A 199 12.99 6.91 -35.17
CA ILE A 199 12.08 6.03 -35.93
C ILE A 199 10.69 6.02 -35.29
N ASP A 200 9.64 6.39 -36.03
CA ASP A 200 8.24 6.23 -35.62
C ASP A 200 7.34 5.93 -36.82
N ILE A 201 6.11 5.49 -36.55
CA ILE A 201 5.06 5.34 -37.57
C ILE A 201 4.37 6.67 -37.89
N ASP A 202 4.44 7.65 -36.99
CA ASP A 202 3.77 8.94 -37.09
C ASP A 202 4.71 10.01 -37.67
N ALA A 203 4.39 10.47 -38.87
CA ALA A 203 5.16 11.49 -39.59
C ALA A 203 5.33 12.80 -38.80
N GLN A 204 4.35 13.19 -37.96
CA GLN A 204 4.45 14.43 -37.18
C GLN A 204 5.51 14.30 -36.07
N LYS A 205 5.64 13.11 -35.47
CA LYS A 205 6.64 12.85 -34.44
C LYS A 205 8.04 12.72 -35.04
N VAL A 206 8.14 12.16 -36.23
CA VAL A 206 9.38 12.09 -37.01
C VAL A 206 9.91 13.49 -37.33
N GLU A 207 9.03 14.40 -37.76
CA GLU A 207 9.42 15.78 -38.04
C GLU A 207 9.85 16.52 -36.76
N LEU A 208 9.06 16.39 -35.69
CA LEU A 208 9.42 16.97 -34.39
C LEU A 208 10.79 16.46 -33.88
N ALA A 209 11.10 15.18 -34.09
CA ALA A 209 12.40 14.63 -33.71
C ALA A 209 13.57 15.31 -34.42
N LYS A 210 13.43 15.68 -35.70
CA LYS A 210 14.46 16.46 -36.42
C LYS A 210 14.61 17.84 -35.82
N GLU A 211 13.49 18.51 -35.55
CA GLU A 211 13.49 19.84 -34.92
C GLU A 211 14.12 19.83 -33.52
N LEU A 212 14.05 18.71 -32.81
CA LEU A 212 14.64 18.50 -31.49
C LEU A 212 16.05 17.89 -31.52
N GLY A 213 16.67 17.80 -32.71
CA GLY A 213 18.10 17.51 -32.86
C GLY A 213 18.46 16.10 -33.31
N ALA A 214 17.50 15.25 -33.70
CA ALA A 214 17.84 13.99 -34.38
C ALA A 214 18.55 14.30 -35.71
N ASP A 215 19.70 13.66 -35.95
CA ASP A 215 20.50 13.85 -37.17
C ASP A 215 19.83 13.22 -38.39
N MET A 216 19.06 12.15 -38.16
CA MET A 216 18.18 11.55 -39.16
C MET A 216 16.89 11.08 -38.47
N SER A 217 15.75 11.17 -39.15
CA SER A 217 14.53 10.51 -38.69
C SER A 217 13.68 10.00 -39.84
N VAL A 218 13.02 8.86 -39.62
CA VAL A 218 12.40 8.04 -40.67
C VAL A 218 11.05 7.48 -40.22
N ILE A 219 10.18 7.23 -41.20
CA ILE A 219 8.82 6.74 -41.02
C ILE A 219 8.78 5.21 -41.26
N ARG A 220 8.46 4.45 -40.21
CA ARG A 220 8.29 2.99 -40.30
C ARG A 220 7.10 2.61 -41.18
N GLY A 221 7.36 1.75 -42.17
CA GLY A 221 6.38 1.28 -43.15
C GLY A 221 6.32 2.10 -44.45
N ARG A 222 7.09 3.20 -44.54
CA ARG A 222 7.22 4.00 -45.76
C ARG A 222 8.64 3.99 -46.31
N ASP A 223 9.62 4.08 -45.42
CA ASP A 223 11.02 4.25 -45.80
C ASP A 223 11.79 2.92 -45.76
N GLU A 224 12.86 2.81 -46.57
CA GLU A 224 13.79 1.67 -46.56
C GLU A 224 14.73 1.72 -45.35
N ILE A 225 14.17 1.54 -44.14
CA ILE A 225 14.87 1.79 -42.87
C ILE A 225 16.20 1.05 -42.76
N LYS A 226 16.33 -0.17 -43.28
CA LYS A 226 17.60 -0.92 -43.26
C LYS A 226 18.70 -0.19 -44.02
N ASN A 227 18.39 0.28 -45.23
CA ASN A 227 19.33 1.01 -46.08
C ASN A 227 19.65 2.39 -45.48
N MET A 228 18.66 3.08 -44.92
CA MET A 228 18.86 4.37 -44.28
C MET A 228 19.69 4.25 -43.00
N ALA A 229 19.41 3.26 -42.15
CA ALA A 229 20.19 2.99 -40.95
C ALA A 229 21.63 2.58 -41.30
N ALA A 230 21.84 1.79 -42.36
CA ALA A 230 23.17 1.46 -42.87
C ALA A 230 23.89 2.73 -43.33
N ASN A 231 23.29 3.58 -44.15
CA ASN A 231 23.90 4.84 -44.60
C ASN A 231 24.24 5.78 -43.44
N PHE A 232 23.32 5.90 -42.46
CA PHE A 232 23.52 6.68 -41.24
C PHE A 232 24.72 6.20 -40.41
N SER A 233 24.98 4.89 -40.42
CA SER A 233 26.03 4.24 -39.64
C SER A 233 27.24 3.78 -40.48
N TYR A 234 27.46 4.41 -41.65
CA TYR A 234 28.58 4.11 -42.56
C TYR A 234 28.66 2.64 -43.00
N GLY A 235 27.51 1.96 -43.07
CA GLY A 235 27.37 0.57 -43.48
C GLY A 235 27.51 -0.46 -42.35
N TYR A 236 27.85 -0.05 -41.13
CA TYR A 236 28.13 -0.97 -40.03
C TYR A 236 26.89 -1.40 -39.23
N GLY A 237 25.82 -0.61 -39.27
CA GLY A 237 24.70 -0.70 -38.34
C GLY A 237 24.89 0.21 -37.11
N VAL A 238 23.81 0.54 -36.43
CA VAL A 238 23.87 1.44 -35.25
C VAL A 238 24.48 0.74 -34.03
N ASP A 239 25.24 1.48 -33.23
CA ASP A 239 25.92 1.00 -32.02
C ASP A 239 24.93 0.50 -30.97
N GLY A 240 23.78 1.16 -30.88
CA GLY A 240 22.69 0.76 -30.01
C GLY A 240 21.33 1.24 -30.46
N VAL A 241 20.29 0.58 -29.95
CA VAL A 241 18.89 0.90 -30.21
C VAL A 241 18.17 1.07 -28.87
N ILE A 242 17.53 2.22 -28.64
CA ILE A 242 16.68 2.46 -27.47
C ILE A 242 15.22 2.42 -27.92
N ILE A 243 14.46 1.46 -27.39
CA ILE A 243 13.04 1.27 -27.70
C ILE A 243 12.20 1.98 -26.65
N THR A 244 11.56 3.08 -27.05
CA THR A 244 10.63 3.90 -26.25
C THR A 244 9.17 3.75 -26.71
N ALA A 245 8.92 2.91 -27.72
CA ALA A 245 7.59 2.61 -28.23
C ALA A 245 6.69 1.89 -27.21
N SER A 246 5.38 2.06 -27.36
CA SER A 246 4.37 1.23 -26.72
C SER A 246 3.57 0.53 -27.81
N ALA A 247 3.73 -0.78 -27.97
CA ALA A 247 3.12 -1.54 -29.07
C ALA A 247 2.86 -2.99 -28.66
N ALA A 248 1.70 -3.52 -29.05
CA ALA A 248 1.37 -4.93 -28.90
C ALA A 248 2.07 -5.84 -29.93
N THR A 249 2.79 -5.25 -30.89
CA THR A 249 3.53 -5.99 -31.93
C THR A 249 4.97 -6.23 -31.48
N ASN A 250 5.60 -7.26 -32.02
CA ASN A 250 7.02 -7.54 -31.82
C ASN A 250 7.94 -6.75 -32.78
N ASP A 251 7.37 -5.90 -33.64
CA ASP A 251 8.09 -5.15 -34.68
C ASP A 251 9.27 -4.32 -34.14
N PRO A 252 9.15 -3.60 -32.99
CA PRO A 252 10.28 -2.83 -32.46
C PRO A 252 11.50 -3.68 -32.11
N ILE A 253 11.29 -4.88 -31.55
CA ILE A 253 12.36 -5.81 -31.15
C ILE A 253 13.02 -6.44 -32.38
N VAL A 254 12.22 -6.79 -33.39
CA VAL A 254 12.72 -7.31 -34.66
C VAL A 254 13.56 -6.26 -35.36
N LEU A 255 13.01 -5.05 -35.55
CA LEU A 255 13.68 -3.95 -36.21
C LEU A 255 15.00 -3.59 -35.51
N ALA A 256 15.01 -3.55 -34.17
CA ALA A 256 16.22 -3.28 -33.41
C ALA A 256 17.34 -4.28 -33.75
N GLY A 257 17.03 -5.59 -33.82
CA GLY A 257 18.02 -6.61 -34.19
C GLY A 257 18.51 -6.48 -35.65
N GLU A 258 17.65 -6.02 -36.55
CA GLU A 258 18.00 -5.83 -37.95
C GLU A 258 18.98 -4.67 -38.17
N ILE A 259 18.78 -3.53 -37.51
CA ILE A 259 19.55 -2.29 -37.75
C ILE A 259 20.80 -2.17 -36.88
N CYS A 260 20.87 -2.91 -35.77
CA CYS A 260 22.01 -2.85 -34.87
C CYS A 260 23.23 -3.54 -35.51
N ARG A 261 24.44 -3.04 -35.22
CA ARG A 261 25.70 -3.65 -35.68
C ARG A 261 26.03 -4.95 -34.97
N ASP A 262 27.03 -5.66 -35.46
CA ASP A 262 27.70 -6.74 -34.73
C ASP A 262 28.18 -6.25 -33.35
N ARG A 263 27.89 -7.02 -32.31
CA ARG A 263 28.10 -6.72 -30.88
C ARG A 263 27.46 -5.42 -30.41
N GLY A 264 26.33 -5.07 -31.01
CA GLY A 264 25.50 -3.94 -30.60
C GLY A 264 24.61 -4.25 -29.40
N ARG A 265 23.81 -3.25 -29.00
CA ARG A 265 22.95 -3.33 -27.81
C ARG A 265 21.55 -2.76 -28.06
N VAL A 266 20.55 -3.45 -27.53
CA VAL A 266 19.14 -3.09 -27.61
C VAL A 266 18.60 -2.86 -26.21
N ILE A 267 18.10 -1.65 -25.94
CA ILE A 267 17.62 -1.22 -24.63
C ILE A 267 16.11 -1.06 -24.71
N VAL A 268 15.39 -1.82 -23.91
CA VAL A 268 13.92 -1.76 -23.83
C VAL A 268 13.51 -0.85 -22.69
N VAL A 269 12.90 0.29 -23.01
CA VAL A 269 12.35 1.27 -22.06
C VAL A 269 10.83 1.28 -22.11
N GLY A 270 10.26 1.21 -23.32
CA GLY A 270 8.82 1.21 -23.57
C GLY A 270 8.16 -0.17 -23.39
N ALA A 271 6.84 -0.21 -23.51
CA ALA A 271 6.04 -1.42 -23.36
C ALA A 271 5.83 -2.11 -24.72
N VAL A 272 6.66 -3.10 -25.03
CA VAL A 272 6.61 -3.86 -26.28
C VAL A 272 6.61 -5.37 -26.01
N ASN A 273 6.10 -6.16 -26.95
CA ASN A 273 6.33 -7.61 -26.93
C ASN A 273 7.83 -7.88 -27.09
N MET A 274 8.32 -8.96 -26.44
CA MET A 274 9.74 -9.30 -26.38
C MET A 274 10.00 -10.73 -26.88
N ASP A 275 9.41 -11.08 -28.02
CA ASP A 275 9.66 -12.37 -28.69
C ASP A 275 10.98 -12.24 -29.49
N VAL A 276 12.12 -12.41 -28.81
CA VAL A 276 13.44 -12.10 -29.36
C VAL A 276 13.78 -13.00 -30.56
N PRO A 277 13.97 -12.46 -31.78
CA PRO A 277 14.28 -13.25 -32.96
C PRO A 277 15.72 -13.78 -32.89
N ARG A 278 15.86 -15.11 -32.83
CA ARG A 278 17.16 -15.77 -32.61
C ARG A 278 18.21 -15.40 -33.67
N GLU A 279 17.84 -15.34 -34.94
CA GLU A 279 18.80 -15.19 -36.06
C GLU A 279 19.68 -13.94 -35.92
N ASN A 280 19.08 -12.75 -35.91
CA ASN A 280 19.85 -11.50 -35.81
C ASN A 280 20.56 -11.35 -34.47
N TYR A 281 19.90 -11.69 -33.36
CA TYR A 281 20.48 -11.51 -32.02
C TYR A 281 21.63 -12.48 -31.75
N TYR A 282 21.55 -13.71 -32.27
CA TYR A 282 22.62 -14.69 -32.15
C TYR A 282 23.79 -14.39 -33.09
N MET A 283 23.53 -14.16 -34.38
CA MET A 283 24.60 -13.96 -35.36
C MET A 283 25.43 -12.70 -35.09
N LYS A 284 24.80 -11.65 -34.56
CA LYS A 284 25.46 -10.39 -34.22
C LYS A 284 25.85 -10.28 -32.75
N GLU A 285 25.66 -11.32 -31.94
CA GLU A 285 25.97 -11.28 -30.50
C GLU A 285 25.38 -10.05 -29.77
N LEU A 286 24.08 -9.78 -30.00
CA LEU A 286 23.43 -8.56 -29.48
C LEU A 286 23.09 -8.70 -28.00
N ASN A 287 23.35 -7.63 -27.25
CA ASN A 287 22.90 -7.51 -25.87
C ASN A 287 21.48 -6.94 -25.80
N LEU A 288 20.54 -7.65 -25.19
CA LEU A 288 19.21 -7.12 -24.87
C LEU A 288 19.14 -6.72 -23.40
N ILE A 289 18.91 -5.44 -23.12
CA ILE A 289 18.95 -4.84 -21.79
C ILE A 289 17.57 -4.25 -21.47
N LEU A 290 17.04 -4.55 -20.29
CA LEU A 290 15.80 -3.95 -19.79
C LEU A 290 16.10 -2.74 -18.92
N SER A 291 15.48 -1.59 -19.24
CA SER A 291 15.59 -0.38 -18.44
C SER A 291 14.49 -0.33 -17.38
N ARG A 292 14.89 -0.27 -16.11
CA ARG A 292 13.94 -0.24 -14.99
C ARG A 292 13.50 1.21 -14.73
N SER A 293 12.39 1.64 -15.34
CA SER A 293 11.76 2.94 -15.05
C SER A 293 12.82 4.07 -14.96
N TYR A 294 12.82 4.88 -13.89
CA TYR A 294 13.82 5.91 -13.64
C TYR A 294 15.00 5.45 -12.77
N GLY A 295 15.20 4.13 -12.60
CA GLY A 295 16.46 3.53 -12.16
C GLY A 295 16.48 2.82 -10.81
N PRO A 296 17.69 2.52 -10.29
CA PRO A 296 17.91 1.94 -8.96
C PRO A 296 17.21 2.72 -7.85
N GLY A 297 16.53 2.01 -6.94
CA GLY A 297 15.56 2.57 -5.98
C GLY A 297 14.14 2.15 -6.30
N ARG A 298 13.79 2.00 -7.59
CA ARG A 298 12.45 1.58 -7.98
C ARG A 298 12.11 0.20 -7.45
N TYR A 299 10.94 0.10 -6.81
CA TYR A 299 10.42 -1.13 -6.20
C TYR A 299 11.19 -1.57 -4.95
N ASP A 300 12.05 -0.72 -4.41
CA ASP A 300 12.71 -0.92 -3.12
C ASP A 300 12.06 -0.01 -2.08
N LYS A 301 11.25 -0.60 -1.19
CA LYS A 301 10.57 0.14 -0.12
C LYS A 301 11.54 0.79 0.87
N ILE A 302 12.72 0.22 1.06
CA ILE A 302 13.72 0.79 1.97
C ILE A 302 14.21 2.13 1.40
N TYR A 303 14.41 2.17 0.08
CA TYR A 303 14.77 3.39 -0.63
C TYR A 303 13.59 4.37 -0.78
N GLU A 304 12.46 3.92 -1.35
CA GLU A 304 11.33 4.79 -1.68
C GLU A 304 10.56 5.23 -0.43
N GLU A 305 10.16 4.30 0.45
CA GLU A 305 9.27 4.60 1.58
C GLU A 305 10.02 4.95 2.86
N LYS A 306 11.09 4.21 3.20
CA LYS A 306 11.92 4.51 4.39
C LYS A 306 12.95 5.62 4.14
N GLY A 307 13.16 6.01 2.88
CA GLY A 307 14.05 7.10 2.51
C GLY A 307 15.53 6.83 2.81
N LEU A 308 15.97 5.57 2.80
CA LEU A 308 17.37 5.21 2.98
C LEU A 308 18.05 5.09 1.60
N ASP A 309 18.91 6.06 1.28
CA ASP A 309 19.65 6.07 0.01
C ASP A 309 20.76 5.00 -0.01
N TYR A 310 21.11 4.53 -1.21
CA TYR A 310 22.25 3.66 -1.43
C TYR A 310 23.56 4.45 -1.29
N PRO A 311 24.61 3.84 -0.71
CA PRO A 311 25.92 4.44 -0.72
C PRO A 311 26.37 4.80 -2.13
N VAL A 312 26.72 6.07 -2.36
CA VAL A 312 26.99 6.63 -3.69
C VAL A 312 28.10 5.90 -4.46
N GLY A 313 29.07 5.31 -3.76
CA GLY A 313 30.16 4.53 -4.35
C GLY A 313 29.72 3.18 -4.93
N TYR A 314 28.58 2.63 -4.49
CA TYR A 314 28.04 1.36 -4.99
C TYR A 314 26.96 1.58 -6.05
N VAL A 315 26.09 2.57 -5.83
CA VAL A 315 25.03 2.92 -6.77
C VAL A 315 25.14 4.41 -7.05
N ARG A 316 25.71 4.79 -8.19
CA ARG A 316 25.92 6.21 -8.54
C ARG A 316 24.64 6.94 -8.95
N TRP A 317 23.75 6.23 -9.63
CA TRP A 317 22.55 6.80 -10.26
C TRP A 317 21.31 6.12 -9.73
N THR A 318 20.73 6.70 -8.67
CA THR A 318 19.43 6.31 -8.15
C THR A 318 18.32 7.07 -8.87
N GLU A 319 17.07 6.70 -8.63
CA GLU A 319 15.88 7.44 -9.06
C GLU A 319 16.00 8.95 -8.82
N GLN A 320 16.36 9.35 -7.60
CA GLN A 320 16.50 10.75 -7.24
C GLN A 320 17.60 11.44 -8.04
N ARG A 321 18.75 10.78 -8.21
CA ARG A 321 19.90 11.33 -8.94
C ARG A 321 19.71 11.31 -10.46
N ASN A 322 18.82 10.46 -10.98
CA ASN A 322 18.34 10.56 -12.37
C ASN A 322 17.44 11.79 -12.53
N MET A 323 16.54 12.07 -11.57
CA MET A 323 15.71 13.28 -11.57
C MET A 323 16.55 14.56 -11.52
N GLU A 324 17.51 14.63 -10.59
CA GLU A 324 18.48 15.75 -10.53
C GLU A 324 19.27 15.90 -11.83
N GLY A 325 19.70 14.78 -12.40
CA GLY A 325 20.44 14.76 -13.66
C GLY A 325 19.63 15.33 -14.82
N PHE A 326 18.34 15.01 -14.90
CA PHE A 326 17.45 15.53 -15.92
C PHE A 326 17.16 17.03 -15.74
N LEU A 327 16.87 17.48 -14.51
CA LEU A 327 16.69 18.90 -14.21
C LEU A 327 17.93 19.73 -14.56
N ARG A 328 19.12 19.18 -14.35
CA ARG A 328 20.38 19.83 -14.75
C ARG A 328 20.48 20.00 -16.26
N LEU A 329 20.04 19.02 -17.06
CA LEU A 329 20.03 19.15 -18.51
C LEU A 329 19.08 20.25 -18.99
N ILE A 330 17.91 20.39 -18.34
CA ILE A 330 16.99 21.51 -18.63
C ILE A 330 17.65 22.83 -18.25
N ALA A 331 18.21 22.95 -17.05
CA ALA A 331 18.88 24.18 -16.59
C ALA A 331 20.04 24.62 -17.51
N GLN A 332 20.72 23.65 -18.14
CA GLN A 332 21.79 23.89 -19.11
C GLN A 332 21.29 24.18 -20.53
N GLY A 333 19.97 24.28 -20.74
CA GLY A 333 19.35 24.51 -22.05
C GLY A 333 19.51 23.35 -23.04
N GLN A 334 19.88 22.15 -22.56
CA GLN A 334 20.09 20.98 -23.41
C GLN A 334 18.79 20.26 -23.77
N ILE A 335 17.71 20.56 -23.06
CA ILE A 335 16.37 20.00 -23.30
C ILE A 335 15.41 21.16 -23.57
N ASN A 336 14.85 21.20 -24.78
CA ASN A 336 13.81 22.12 -25.18
C ASN A 336 12.44 21.52 -24.90
N MET A 337 11.67 22.19 -24.04
CA MET A 337 10.33 21.78 -23.62
C MET A 337 9.20 22.48 -24.37
N ASP A 338 9.46 23.62 -25.03
CA ASP A 338 8.46 24.47 -25.69
C ASP A 338 7.64 23.69 -26.73
N LYS A 339 8.30 22.79 -27.46
CA LYS A 339 7.66 21.95 -28.49
C LYS A 339 7.14 20.61 -27.95
N ILE A 340 7.54 20.23 -26.74
CA ILE A 340 7.07 19.02 -26.05
C ILE A 340 5.74 19.26 -25.35
N ILE A 341 5.57 20.44 -24.74
CA ILE A 341 4.33 20.83 -24.07
C ILE A 341 3.32 21.30 -25.13
N THR A 342 2.32 20.48 -25.44
CA THR A 342 1.36 20.82 -26.50
C THR A 342 0.05 21.40 -25.97
N HIS A 343 -0.34 21.08 -24.75
CA HIS A 343 -1.60 21.56 -24.16
C HIS A 343 -1.44 21.88 -22.68
N ARG A 344 -2.22 22.85 -22.22
CA ARG A 344 -2.35 23.26 -20.83
C ARG A 344 -3.82 23.23 -20.43
N PHE A 345 -4.11 22.65 -19.29
CA PHE A 345 -5.46 22.63 -18.70
C PHE A 345 -5.37 23.13 -17.27
N LYS A 346 -6.40 23.84 -16.81
CA LYS A 346 -6.56 24.07 -15.38
C LYS A 346 -7.04 22.79 -14.70
N MET A 347 -6.82 22.69 -13.38
CA MET A 347 -7.29 21.55 -12.60
C MET A 347 -8.79 21.28 -12.76
N GLU A 348 -9.62 22.32 -12.88
CA GLU A 348 -11.07 22.21 -13.12
C GLU A 348 -11.41 21.50 -14.44
N ASP A 349 -10.53 21.63 -15.43
CA ASP A 349 -10.71 21.09 -16.78
C ASP A 349 -9.92 19.80 -17.02
N ALA A 350 -9.32 19.21 -15.97
CA ALA A 350 -8.47 18.04 -16.10
C ALA A 350 -9.17 16.85 -16.80
N VAL A 351 -10.48 16.66 -16.58
CA VAL A 351 -11.27 15.61 -17.25
C VAL A 351 -11.27 15.79 -18.78
N SER A 352 -11.31 17.03 -19.26
CA SER A 352 -11.25 17.35 -20.69
C SER A 352 -9.93 16.93 -21.33
N ALA A 353 -8.82 16.96 -20.59
CA ALA A 353 -7.53 16.46 -21.06
C ALA A 353 -7.58 14.95 -21.36
N TYR A 354 -8.18 14.16 -20.47
CA TYR A 354 -8.33 12.71 -20.65
C TYR A 354 -9.29 12.35 -21.79
N ASN A 355 -10.37 13.11 -21.95
CA ASN A 355 -11.28 12.97 -23.10
C ASN A 355 -10.53 13.25 -24.42
N MET A 356 -9.63 14.24 -24.43
CA MET A 356 -8.79 14.53 -25.59
C MET A 356 -7.85 13.37 -25.93
N ILE A 357 -7.18 12.78 -24.93
CA ILE A 357 -6.31 11.59 -25.13
C ILE A 357 -7.09 10.44 -25.75
N SER A 358 -8.31 10.22 -25.27
CA SER A 358 -9.23 9.15 -25.71
C SER A 358 -9.71 9.32 -27.14
N SER A 359 -9.87 10.58 -27.60
CA SER A 359 -10.34 10.90 -28.95
C SER A 359 -9.32 10.63 -30.07
N GLY A 360 -8.07 10.29 -29.73
CA GLY A 360 -7.04 9.93 -30.71
C GLY A 360 -6.53 11.10 -31.57
N LYS A 361 -6.70 12.36 -31.14
CA LYS A 361 -6.15 13.52 -31.86
C LYS A 361 -4.63 13.35 -32.04
N LYS A 362 -4.14 13.60 -33.26
CA LYS A 362 -2.79 13.23 -33.71
C LYS A 362 -1.64 14.10 -33.16
N ARG A 363 -1.92 15.22 -32.47
CA ARG A 363 -0.90 16.20 -32.05
C ARG A 363 -0.73 16.38 -30.53
N ILE A 364 -0.84 15.30 -29.77
CA ILE A 364 -0.70 15.34 -28.29
C ILE A 364 0.64 14.71 -27.89
N MET A 365 1.48 15.46 -27.17
CA MET A 365 2.79 14.98 -26.69
C MET A 365 2.87 15.03 -25.16
N GLY A 366 2.97 16.24 -24.58
CA GLY A 366 2.82 16.48 -23.15
C GLY A 366 1.61 17.38 -22.87
N ILE A 367 0.84 17.04 -21.84
CA ILE A 367 -0.24 17.89 -21.32
C ILE A 367 0.11 18.28 -19.88
N VAL A 368 0.11 19.57 -19.60
CA VAL A 368 0.33 20.11 -18.25
C VAL A 368 -1.02 20.45 -17.62
N ILE A 369 -1.25 19.99 -16.41
CA ILE A 369 -2.29 20.51 -15.52
C ILE A 369 -1.67 21.63 -14.69
N ASP A 370 -2.23 22.82 -14.81
CA ASP A 370 -1.91 24.01 -14.03
C ASP A 370 -2.90 24.13 -12.86
N TYR A 371 -2.36 24.28 -11.65
CA TYR A 371 -3.13 24.43 -10.42
C TYR A 371 -3.20 25.89 -9.95
N GLY A 372 -2.43 26.79 -10.59
CA GLY A 372 -2.26 28.18 -10.18
C GLY A 372 -1.39 28.36 -8.93
N GLU A 373 -0.90 29.58 -8.72
CA GLU A 373 -0.09 29.93 -7.55
C GLU A 373 -0.96 30.28 -6.32
N ASP A 374 -2.19 30.77 -6.54
CA ASP A 374 -3.15 31.20 -5.53
C ASP A 374 -4.12 30.09 -5.06
N ILE A 375 -3.59 28.98 -4.56
CA ILE A 375 -4.41 28.01 -3.80
C ILE A 375 -4.30 28.34 -2.31
N SER A 376 -5.41 28.74 -1.70
CA SER A 376 -5.52 28.89 -0.25
C SER A 376 -5.41 27.51 0.42
N VAL A 377 -4.78 27.46 1.60
CA VAL A 377 -4.77 26.23 2.42
C VAL A 377 -6.22 25.99 2.87
N GLN A 378 -6.91 25.08 2.18
CA GLN A 378 -8.26 24.65 2.59
C GLN A 378 -8.20 23.69 3.77
N GLU A 379 -9.29 23.66 4.53
CA GLU A 379 -9.44 22.80 5.71
C GLU A 379 -9.16 21.32 5.39
N SER A 380 -8.50 20.63 6.33
CA SER A 380 -8.26 19.18 6.32
C SER A 380 -9.56 18.36 6.27
N ARG A 381 -10.64 18.96 6.75
CA ARG A 381 -11.93 18.32 6.99
C ARG A 381 -12.90 18.61 5.85
N ILE A 382 -13.54 17.56 5.36
CA ILE A 382 -14.63 17.66 4.39
C ILE A 382 -15.93 17.23 5.05
N VAL A 383 -16.86 18.18 5.19
CA VAL A 383 -18.21 17.93 5.69
C VAL A 383 -19.08 17.40 4.54
N LEU A 384 -19.82 16.32 4.83
CA LEU A 384 -20.75 15.66 3.91
C LEU A 384 -22.21 15.91 4.31
N GLU A 385 -22.47 15.98 5.60
CA GLU A 385 -23.80 16.20 6.16
C GLU A 385 -23.66 17.03 7.44
N HIS A 386 -24.55 18.02 7.62
CA HIS A 386 -24.64 18.80 8.86
C HIS A 386 -25.75 18.23 9.74
N LYS A 387 -25.38 17.75 10.94
CA LYS A 387 -26.32 17.40 12.02
C LYS A 387 -25.86 18.05 13.31
N GLU A 388 -26.77 18.77 13.97
CA GLU A 388 -26.52 19.36 15.28
C GLU A 388 -26.84 18.37 16.40
N TYR A 389 -25.94 18.27 17.38
CA TYR A 389 -26.13 17.46 18.57
C TYR A 389 -26.47 18.35 19.77
N SER A 390 -27.77 18.56 20.04
CA SER A 390 -28.20 19.23 21.27
C SER A 390 -28.25 18.22 22.43
N ASN A 391 -27.46 18.43 23.49
CA ASN A 391 -27.44 17.60 24.71
C ASN A 391 -27.32 16.09 24.45
N ILE A 392 -26.10 15.61 24.19
CA ILE A 392 -25.80 14.18 24.01
C ILE A 392 -26.17 13.44 25.31
N LYS A 393 -27.33 12.77 25.31
CA LYS A 393 -27.66 11.80 26.36
C LYS A 393 -26.56 10.74 26.39
N LYS A 394 -26.09 10.35 27.59
CA LYS A 394 -25.07 9.30 27.80
C LYS A 394 -25.35 7.98 27.04
N GLU A 395 -26.60 7.74 26.68
CA GLU A 395 -27.09 6.54 25.98
C GLU A 395 -26.81 6.53 24.47
N ARG A 396 -26.45 7.67 23.85
CA ARG A 396 -26.13 7.74 22.41
C ARG A 396 -24.63 7.55 22.17
N ILE A 397 -24.29 6.64 21.26
CA ILE A 397 -22.92 6.45 20.78
C ILE A 397 -22.73 7.31 19.54
N ILE A 398 -21.85 8.31 19.62
CA ILE A 398 -21.42 9.12 18.49
C ILE A 398 -19.96 8.78 18.23
N PHE A 399 -19.71 8.29 17.02
CA PHE A 399 -18.56 7.45 16.77
C PHE A 399 -17.61 8.04 15.74
N GLY A 400 -16.34 8.09 16.12
CA GLY A 400 -15.20 8.36 15.25
C GLY A 400 -14.53 7.07 14.80
N PHE A 401 -13.98 7.05 13.59
CA PHE A 401 -13.27 5.88 13.07
C PHE A 401 -11.91 6.27 12.48
N ILE A 402 -10.84 5.68 12.97
CA ILE A 402 -9.47 5.94 12.52
C ILE A 402 -8.92 4.65 11.93
N GLY A 403 -8.58 4.65 10.64
CA GLY A 403 -8.08 3.47 9.94
C GLY A 403 -9.17 2.61 9.28
N ALA A 404 -9.93 3.17 8.35
CA ALA A 404 -10.94 2.40 7.60
C ALA A 404 -10.35 1.63 6.39
N GLY A 405 -9.40 0.73 6.66
CA GLY A 405 -8.86 -0.20 5.66
C GLY A 405 -9.87 -1.28 5.24
N SER A 406 -9.45 -2.17 4.34
CA SER A 406 -10.30 -3.24 3.80
C SER A 406 -10.87 -4.17 4.88
N PHE A 407 -10.07 -4.52 5.88
CA PHE A 407 -10.50 -5.31 7.04
C PHE A 407 -11.62 -4.60 7.81
N ALA A 408 -11.39 -3.34 8.21
CA ALA A 408 -12.37 -2.54 8.96
C ALA A 408 -13.69 -2.37 8.19
N GLN A 409 -13.62 -2.11 6.89
CA GLN A 409 -14.81 -1.98 6.03
C GLN A 409 -15.59 -3.29 5.87
N GLY A 410 -14.92 -4.44 5.91
CA GLY A 410 -15.55 -5.76 5.81
C GLY A 410 -16.14 -6.26 7.13
N PHE A 411 -15.40 -6.12 8.24
CA PHE A 411 -15.72 -6.83 9.49
C PHE A 411 -16.17 -5.93 10.65
N LEU A 412 -15.87 -4.63 10.63
CA LEU A 412 -16.16 -3.74 11.76
C LEU A 412 -17.25 -2.72 11.44
N LEU A 413 -17.02 -1.87 10.41
CA LEU A 413 -17.91 -0.76 10.06
C LEU A 413 -19.37 -1.16 9.81
N PRO A 414 -19.69 -2.29 9.13
CA PRO A 414 -21.07 -2.74 8.97
C PRO A 414 -21.80 -3.01 10.29
N HIS A 415 -21.06 -3.33 11.36
CA HIS A 415 -21.60 -3.60 12.68
C HIS A 415 -21.65 -2.34 13.54
N PHE A 416 -20.61 -1.50 13.51
CA PHE A 416 -20.61 -0.21 14.21
C PHE A 416 -21.74 0.71 13.74
N LYS A 417 -22.01 0.76 12.42
CA LYS A 417 -23.14 1.51 11.85
C LYS A 417 -24.49 1.14 12.46
N LYS A 418 -24.66 -0.09 12.98
CA LYS A 418 -25.92 -0.56 13.58
C LYS A 418 -26.08 -0.15 15.05
N ILE A 419 -25.00 0.23 15.72
CA ILE A 419 -25.02 0.53 17.16
C ILE A 419 -24.75 2.00 17.48
N ALA A 420 -24.17 2.75 16.54
CA ALA A 420 -23.68 4.11 16.72
C ALA A 420 -24.03 5.03 15.53
N GLU A 421 -24.08 6.33 15.82
CA GLU A 421 -24.11 7.38 14.80
C GLU A 421 -22.68 7.67 14.33
N LEU A 422 -22.44 7.57 13.02
CA LEU A 422 -21.10 7.73 12.43
C LEU A 422 -20.83 9.21 12.16
N LYS A 423 -19.87 9.81 12.87
CA LYS A 423 -19.59 11.24 12.76
C LYS A 423 -18.36 11.53 11.91
N GLY A 424 -17.17 11.13 12.37
CA GLY A 424 -15.89 11.43 11.72
C GLY A 424 -15.14 10.17 11.29
N VAL A 425 -14.53 10.18 10.09
CA VAL A 425 -13.64 9.11 9.64
C VAL A 425 -12.30 9.63 9.13
N VAL A 426 -11.23 8.93 9.51
CA VAL A 426 -9.85 9.16 9.09
C VAL A 426 -9.30 7.91 8.43
N THR A 427 -8.66 8.09 7.26
CA THR A 427 -8.00 6.97 6.56
C THR A 427 -6.64 7.39 6.02
N GLY A 428 -5.86 6.43 5.51
CA GLY A 428 -4.50 6.69 5.02
C GLY A 428 -4.42 7.63 3.82
N THR A 429 -5.51 7.82 3.07
CA THR A 429 -5.57 8.74 1.91
C THR A 429 -6.89 9.51 1.89
N GLY A 430 -6.86 10.73 1.35
CA GLY A 430 -8.07 11.56 1.18
C GLY A 430 -9.18 10.87 0.38
N PRO A 431 -8.89 10.32 -0.82
CA PRO A 431 -9.89 9.63 -1.64
C PRO A 431 -10.56 8.47 -0.92
N ASN A 432 -9.80 7.62 -0.22
CA ASN A 432 -10.38 6.52 0.55
C ASN A 432 -11.25 7.05 1.71
N ALA A 433 -10.85 8.13 2.37
CA ALA A 433 -11.65 8.75 3.44
C ALA A 433 -13.00 9.24 2.91
N LYS A 434 -13.02 9.90 1.75
CA LYS A 434 -14.26 10.36 1.10
C LYS A 434 -15.16 9.18 0.68
N THR A 435 -14.59 8.14 0.07
CA THR A 435 -15.35 6.94 -0.34
C THR A 435 -15.98 6.24 0.86
N VAL A 436 -15.21 5.97 1.91
CA VAL A 436 -15.71 5.35 3.14
C VAL A 436 -16.80 6.20 3.78
N ALA A 437 -16.59 7.51 3.83
CA ALA A 437 -17.54 8.42 4.44
C ALA A 437 -18.89 8.43 3.73
N LYS A 438 -18.90 8.54 2.39
CA LYS A 438 -20.13 8.44 1.57
C LYS A 438 -20.80 7.08 1.75
N ARG A 439 -20.04 5.98 1.67
CA ARG A 439 -20.56 4.61 1.70
C ARG A 439 -21.24 4.25 3.02
N PHE A 440 -20.59 4.58 4.14
CA PHE A 440 -21.09 4.22 5.46
C PHE A 440 -22.01 5.30 6.05
N GLY A 441 -21.97 6.53 5.53
CA GLY A 441 -22.79 7.66 6.00
C GLY A 441 -22.15 8.40 7.17
N PHE A 442 -20.84 8.69 7.09
CA PHE A 442 -20.17 9.58 8.03
C PHE A 442 -20.48 11.04 7.71
N GLN A 443 -20.64 11.87 8.74
CA GLN A 443 -20.93 13.30 8.58
C GLN A 443 -19.74 14.09 8.05
N TYR A 444 -18.51 13.68 8.35
CA TYR A 444 -17.31 14.26 7.78
C TYR A 444 -16.18 13.25 7.62
N CYS A 445 -15.23 13.59 6.75
CA CYS A 445 -13.97 12.88 6.62
C CYS A 445 -12.79 13.85 6.73
N THR A 446 -11.66 13.38 7.24
CA THR A 446 -10.46 14.19 7.44
C THR A 446 -9.21 13.31 7.33
N ASN A 447 -8.04 13.95 7.23
CA ASN A 447 -6.73 13.32 7.23
C ASN A 447 -6.00 13.45 8.58
N ARG A 448 -6.57 14.19 9.54
CA ARG A 448 -6.02 14.43 10.87
C ARG A 448 -6.76 13.62 11.92
N ALA A 449 -6.04 12.81 12.69
CA ALA A 449 -6.64 12.03 13.76
C ALA A 449 -7.15 12.95 14.89
N GLU A 450 -6.47 14.09 15.09
CA GLU A 450 -6.78 15.12 16.08
C GLU A 450 -8.19 15.67 15.90
N ASP A 451 -8.63 15.89 14.66
CA ASP A 451 -9.99 16.36 14.36
C ASP A 451 -11.07 15.42 14.94
N VAL A 452 -10.78 14.12 15.07
CA VAL A 452 -11.70 13.12 15.66
C VAL A 452 -11.53 13.04 17.18
N PHE A 453 -10.31 13.15 17.68
CA PHE A 453 -10.04 13.16 19.13
C PHE A 453 -10.58 14.42 19.82
N GLU A 454 -10.51 15.57 19.18
CA GLU A 454 -10.90 16.88 19.73
C GLU A 454 -12.39 17.19 19.51
N ASP A 455 -13.08 16.44 18.65
CA ASP A 455 -14.52 16.63 18.40
C ASP A 455 -15.31 16.33 19.67
N LYS A 456 -15.92 17.36 20.25
CA LYS A 456 -16.67 17.28 21.53
C LYS A 456 -17.89 16.38 21.45
N ASP A 457 -18.46 16.17 20.26
CA ASP A 457 -19.63 15.31 20.14
C ASP A 457 -19.26 13.83 20.00
N ILE A 458 -18.04 13.53 19.55
CA ILE A 458 -17.55 12.14 19.47
C ILE A 458 -17.22 11.67 20.88
N ASN A 459 -17.88 10.61 21.32
CA ASN A 459 -17.61 9.99 22.63
C ASN A 459 -16.87 8.66 22.54
N THR A 460 -16.90 8.01 21.37
CA THR A 460 -16.35 6.68 21.15
C THR A 460 -15.55 6.64 19.86
N ILE A 461 -14.37 6.01 19.88
CA ILE A 461 -13.49 5.91 18.72
C ILE A 461 -13.06 4.46 18.51
N ALA A 462 -13.10 3.99 17.26
CA ALA A 462 -12.39 2.77 16.86
C ALA A 462 -11.11 3.08 16.08
N ILE A 463 -10.04 2.37 16.40
CA ILE A 463 -8.72 2.45 15.79
C ILE A 463 -8.41 1.11 15.12
N ALA A 464 -8.31 1.11 13.78
CA ALA A 464 -8.00 -0.06 12.96
C ALA A 464 -6.90 0.27 11.94
N THR A 465 -5.82 0.86 12.43
CA THR A 465 -4.67 1.34 11.64
C THR A 465 -3.58 0.26 11.52
N ARG A 466 -2.39 0.65 11.05
CA ARG A 466 -1.20 -0.22 11.19
C ARG A 466 -0.80 -0.28 12.67
N HIS A 467 -0.15 -1.36 13.07
CA HIS A 467 0.03 -1.69 14.48
C HIS A 467 0.89 -0.65 15.23
N ASN A 468 1.91 -0.13 14.57
CA ASN A 468 2.82 0.88 15.13
C ASN A 468 2.18 2.22 15.50
N THR A 469 0.96 2.50 15.04
CA THR A 469 0.24 3.74 15.40
C THR A 469 -0.79 3.55 16.51
N HIS A 470 -1.00 2.32 17.01
CA HIS A 470 -2.04 2.03 18.00
C HIS A 470 -1.80 2.77 19.31
N VAL A 471 -0.60 2.68 19.87
CA VAL A 471 -0.27 3.22 21.20
C VAL A 471 -0.50 4.71 21.28
N SER A 472 0.06 5.48 20.33
CA SER A 472 -0.11 6.94 20.28
C SER A 472 -1.59 7.34 20.13
N MET A 473 -2.36 6.60 19.32
CA MET A 473 -3.79 6.88 19.12
C MET A 473 -4.64 6.52 20.33
N VAL A 474 -4.33 5.41 21.02
CA VAL A 474 -4.98 5.00 22.27
C VAL A 474 -4.73 6.04 23.35
N ILE A 475 -3.48 6.46 23.55
CA ILE A 475 -3.11 7.49 24.54
C ILE A 475 -3.86 8.80 24.26
N ASN A 476 -3.84 9.28 23.01
CA ASN A 476 -4.54 10.52 22.65
C ASN A 476 -6.06 10.42 22.84
N GLY A 477 -6.64 9.28 22.49
CA GLY A 477 -8.06 9.00 22.70
C GLY A 477 -8.46 9.03 24.17
N LEU A 478 -7.72 8.33 25.03
CA LEU A 478 -7.98 8.28 26.47
C LEU A 478 -7.77 9.65 27.14
N LYS A 479 -6.73 10.40 26.75
CA LYS A 479 -6.50 11.79 27.23
C LYS A 479 -7.66 12.74 26.90
N ASN A 480 -8.31 12.54 25.76
CA ASN A 480 -9.48 13.31 25.34
C ASN A 480 -10.81 12.75 25.91
N GLY A 481 -10.74 11.83 26.88
CA GLY A 481 -11.90 11.25 27.54
C GLY A 481 -12.77 10.39 26.64
N LYS A 482 -12.21 9.85 25.55
CA LYS A 482 -12.94 9.02 24.58
C LYS A 482 -12.94 7.55 25.02
N ILE A 483 -13.99 6.83 24.67
CA ILE A 483 -14.05 5.38 24.80
C ILE A 483 -13.38 4.74 23.59
N ILE A 484 -12.39 3.88 23.81
CA ILE A 484 -11.53 3.36 22.75
C ILE A 484 -11.78 1.88 22.49
N PHE A 485 -12.05 1.57 21.21
CA PHE A 485 -11.89 0.24 20.64
C PHE A 485 -10.63 0.27 19.76
N VAL A 486 -9.66 -0.62 20.01
CA VAL A 486 -8.44 -0.71 19.19
C VAL A 486 -8.30 -2.12 18.64
N GLU A 487 -8.00 -2.25 17.36
CA GLU A 487 -7.63 -3.54 16.80
C GLU A 487 -6.32 -4.06 17.39
N LYS A 488 -6.13 -5.37 17.34
CA LYS A 488 -4.90 -5.98 17.86
C LYS A 488 -3.71 -5.77 16.92
N PRO A 489 -2.46 -5.81 17.43
CA PRO A 489 -2.07 -5.91 18.84
C PRO A 489 -2.22 -4.56 19.56
N LEU A 490 -2.23 -4.57 20.88
CA LEU A 490 -2.33 -3.34 21.67
C LEU A 490 -1.04 -2.49 21.58
N ALA A 491 0.12 -3.14 21.57
CA ALA A 491 1.44 -2.52 21.52
C ALA A 491 2.44 -3.45 20.80
N LEU A 492 3.54 -2.89 20.30
CA LEU A 492 4.64 -3.62 19.66
C LEU A 492 5.84 -3.84 20.59
N SER A 493 5.93 -3.10 21.69
CA SER A 493 7.00 -3.25 22.68
C SER A 493 6.52 -3.20 24.13
N ILE A 494 7.38 -3.64 25.06
CA ILE A 494 7.12 -3.56 26.50
C ILE A 494 6.98 -2.10 26.96
N ASP A 495 7.80 -1.20 26.44
CA ASP A 495 7.78 0.21 26.83
C ASP A 495 6.49 0.89 26.37
N GLU A 496 6.06 0.64 25.13
CA GLU A 496 4.76 1.08 24.62
C GLU A 496 3.59 0.54 25.46
N LEU A 497 3.66 -0.72 25.91
CA LEU A 497 2.63 -1.32 26.76
C LEU A 497 2.57 -0.63 28.14
N LYS A 498 3.72 -0.25 28.71
CA LYS A 498 3.80 0.53 29.96
C LYS A 498 3.18 1.91 29.83
N GLU A 499 3.35 2.57 28.68
CA GLU A 499 2.70 3.87 28.42
C GLU A 499 1.17 3.74 28.45
N ILE A 500 0.62 2.67 27.85
CA ILE A 500 -0.82 2.38 27.88
C ILE A 500 -1.31 2.10 29.32
N ILE A 501 -0.55 1.35 30.11
CA ILE A 501 -0.89 1.09 31.52
C ILE A 501 -0.93 2.40 32.31
N THR A 502 0.07 3.25 32.11
CA THR A 502 0.18 4.55 32.80
C THR A 502 -1.02 5.43 32.47
N ILE A 503 -1.34 5.63 31.18
CA ILE A 503 -2.46 6.48 30.80
C ILE A 503 -3.83 5.91 31.24
N GLN A 504 -3.96 4.58 31.25
CA GLN A 504 -5.17 3.91 31.74
C GLN A 504 -5.37 4.19 33.24
N GLN A 505 -4.30 4.18 34.04
CA GLN A 505 -4.35 4.51 35.46
C GLN A 505 -4.67 5.99 35.70
N GLU A 506 -4.09 6.90 34.91
CA GLU A 506 -4.31 8.35 35.01
C GLU A 506 -5.75 8.75 34.66
N THR A 507 -6.31 8.15 33.60
CA THR A 507 -7.62 8.55 33.06
C THR A 507 -8.78 7.71 33.59
N ASN A 508 -8.51 6.49 34.05
CA ASN A 508 -9.50 5.45 34.29
C ASN A 508 -10.48 5.28 33.09
N GLY A 509 -9.96 5.48 31.87
CA GLY A 509 -10.74 5.47 30.65
C GLY A 509 -11.25 4.07 30.27
N GLN A 510 -12.09 3.98 29.24
CA GLN A 510 -12.61 2.71 28.76
C GLN A 510 -11.87 2.29 27.48
N LEU A 511 -11.16 1.17 27.55
CA LEU A 511 -10.38 0.59 26.45
C LEU A 511 -10.76 -0.87 26.23
N MET A 512 -10.95 -1.25 24.97
CA MET A 512 -11.13 -2.63 24.54
C MET A 512 -10.25 -2.93 23.32
N VAL A 513 -9.59 -4.09 23.33
CA VAL A 513 -8.86 -4.63 22.18
C VAL A 513 -9.77 -5.58 21.38
N GLY A 514 -9.64 -5.58 20.06
CA GLY A 514 -10.38 -6.41 19.10
C GLY A 514 -10.08 -7.93 19.17
N PHE A 515 -10.16 -8.55 20.36
CA PHE A 515 -10.04 -9.99 20.52
C PHE A 515 -11.36 -10.73 20.25
N ASN A 516 -11.78 -10.68 18.99
CA ASN A 516 -13.05 -11.17 18.48
C ASN A 516 -13.38 -12.65 18.84
N ARG A 517 -12.37 -13.52 18.94
CA ARG A 517 -12.58 -14.98 19.08
C ARG A 517 -13.38 -15.37 20.30
N ARG A 518 -13.25 -14.63 21.40
CA ARG A 518 -14.02 -14.81 22.64
C ARG A 518 -15.53 -14.76 22.41
N PHE A 519 -15.94 -13.99 21.40
CA PHE A 519 -17.34 -13.70 21.09
C PHE A 519 -17.94 -14.66 20.07
N SER A 520 -17.15 -15.57 19.48
CA SER A 520 -17.68 -16.58 18.56
C SER A 520 -18.73 -17.46 19.24
N PRO A 521 -19.85 -17.80 18.55
CA PRO A 521 -20.86 -18.69 19.10
C PRO A 521 -20.32 -20.04 19.59
N LEU A 522 -19.33 -20.62 18.89
CA LEU A 522 -18.76 -21.91 19.26
C LEU A 522 -17.85 -21.81 20.48
N ILE A 523 -17.14 -20.69 20.64
CA ILE A 523 -16.30 -20.43 21.81
C ILE A 523 -17.16 -20.14 23.04
N LYS A 524 -18.24 -19.37 22.91
CA LYS A 524 -19.22 -19.17 23.99
C LYS A 524 -19.79 -20.50 24.49
N LYS A 525 -20.21 -21.39 23.57
CA LYS A 525 -20.66 -22.76 23.90
C LYS A 525 -19.57 -23.60 24.56
N THR A 526 -18.32 -23.44 24.12
CA THR A 526 -17.17 -24.14 24.72
C THR A 526 -16.93 -23.68 26.16
N LYS A 527 -17.02 -22.38 26.42
CA LYS A 527 -16.87 -21.83 27.77
C LYS A 527 -17.98 -22.34 28.70
N GLU A 528 -19.23 -22.34 28.23
CA GLU A 528 -20.38 -22.90 28.96
C GLU A 528 -20.19 -24.41 29.24
N PHE A 529 -19.75 -25.18 28.23
CA PHE A 529 -19.53 -26.62 28.36
C PHE A 529 -18.49 -27.00 29.45
N PHE A 530 -17.51 -26.12 29.67
CA PHE A 530 -16.46 -26.28 30.68
C PHE A 530 -16.68 -25.42 31.94
N GLN A 531 -17.84 -24.77 32.12
CA GLN A 531 -18.06 -23.82 33.22
C GLN A 531 -17.97 -24.48 34.60
N ASP A 532 -18.53 -25.69 34.74
CA ASP A 532 -18.63 -26.42 36.01
C ASP A 532 -17.48 -27.43 36.20
N ARG A 533 -16.36 -27.21 35.50
CA ARG A 533 -15.22 -28.12 35.58
C ARG A 533 -14.54 -28.01 36.95
N THR A 534 -14.11 -29.15 37.49
CA THR A 534 -13.36 -29.23 38.74
C THR A 534 -11.86 -29.46 38.54
N GLY A 535 -11.39 -29.51 37.28
CA GLY A 535 -10.00 -29.82 36.95
C GLY A 535 -9.45 -28.99 35.80
N ARG A 536 -8.17 -29.25 35.52
CA ARG A 536 -7.32 -28.48 34.60
C ARG A 536 -7.65 -28.81 33.14
N LEU A 537 -7.34 -27.87 32.26
CA LEU A 537 -7.48 -28.06 30.82
C LEU A 537 -6.14 -28.34 30.17
N ILE A 538 -6.16 -29.25 29.19
CA ILE A 538 -5.16 -29.33 28.13
C ILE A 538 -5.80 -28.74 26.88
N MET A 539 -5.17 -27.72 26.30
CA MET A 539 -5.69 -27.02 25.14
C MET A 539 -4.66 -27.03 24.01
N HIS A 540 -5.08 -27.42 22.82
CA HIS A 540 -4.27 -27.38 21.60
C HIS A 540 -4.91 -26.41 20.62
N TYR A 541 -4.14 -25.46 20.12
CA TYR A 541 -4.58 -24.51 19.11
C TYR A 541 -3.61 -24.53 17.93
N ARG A 542 -4.08 -25.09 16.80
CA ARG A 542 -3.34 -25.07 15.53
C ARG A 542 -3.85 -23.94 14.64
N VAL A 543 -2.93 -23.14 14.12
CA VAL A 543 -3.17 -22.03 13.21
C VAL A 543 -2.31 -22.23 11.96
N ASN A 544 -2.93 -22.62 10.86
CA ASN A 544 -2.36 -22.62 9.53
C ASN A 544 -2.48 -21.22 8.92
N ALA A 545 -1.58 -20.33 9.33
CA ALA A 545 -1.61 -18.92 9.01
C ALA A 545 -1.27 -18.62 7.54
N GLY A 546 -0.59 -19.55 6.87
CA GLY A 546 -0.12 -19.40 5.49
C GLY A 546 1.10 -18.49 5.35
N PHE A 547 1.77 -18.58 4.19
CA PHE A 547 2.98 -17.82 3.90
C PHE A 547 2.70 -16.35 3.62
N ILE A 548 3.50 -15.45 4.19
CA ILE A 548 3.50 -14.02 3.90
C ILE A 548 4.89 -13.59 3.42
N PRO A 549 5.02 -12.98 2.23
CA PRO A 549 6.30 -12.49 1.74
C PRO A 549 7.01 -11.52 2.69
N LYS A 550 8.35 -11.60 2.76
CA LYS A 550 9.19 -10.77 3.64
C LYS A 550 9.04 -9.26 3.45
N ASN A 551 8.61 -8.81 2.27
CA ASN A 551 8.38 -7.39 1.96
C ASN A 551 6.98 -6.87 2.36
N ASN A 552 6.15 -7.71 2.97
CA ASN A 552 4.87 -7.32 3.53
C ASN A 552 5.08 -6.55 4.85
N TRP A 553 4.28 -5.51 5.09
CA TRP A 553 4.37 -4.69 6.31
C TRP A 553 4.19 -5.49 7.60
N MET A 554 3.42 -6.60 7.58
CA MET A 554 3.25 -7.47 8.75
C MET A 554 4.54 -8.19 9.16
N GLN A 555 5.53 -8.31 8.25
CA GLN A 555 6.84 -8.89 8.54
C GLN A 555 7.85 -7.85 9.04
N ASP A 556 7.50 -6.56 8.96
CA ASP A 556 8.33 -5.49 9.49
C ASP A 556 8.14 -5.42 11.01
N SER A 557 9.24 -5.53 11.77
CA SER A 557 9.20 -5.54 13.22
C SER A 557 8.78 -4.20 13.82
N GLU A 558 9.09 -3.08 13.13
CA GLU A 558 8.74 -1.73 13.59
C GLU A 558 7.30 -1.35 13.23
N GLU A 559 6.75 -1.91 12.15
CA GLU A 559 5.42 -1.56 11.66
C GLU A 559 4.33 -2.60 12.01
N GLY A 560 4.66 -3.88 11.83
CA GLY A 560 3.73 -5.00 11.98
C GLY A 560 3.93 -5.85 13.23
N GLY A 561 5.11 -5.81 13.86
CA GLY A 561 5.42 -6.64 15.02
C GLY A 561 5.64 -8.12 14.69
N GLU A 562 6.00 -8.44 13.45
CA GLU A 562 6.07 -9.83 12.96
C GLU A 562 4.73 -10.58 13.20
N ARG A 563 4.71 -11.90 13.02
CA ARG A 563 3.48 -12.69 13.11
C ARG A 563 3.04 -12.98 14.55
N ILE A 564 3.97 -13.15 15.48
CA ILE A 564 3.65 -13.54 16.87
C ILE A 564 3.08 -12.37 17.67
N ILE A 565 3.71 -11.19 17.65
CA ILE A 565 3.17 -10.01 18.33
C ILE A 565 1.93 -9.54 17.57
N GLY A 566 2.01 -9.45 16.24
CA GLY A 566 0.96 -8.90 15.40
C GLY A 566 -0.33 -9.74 15.31
N GLU A 567 -0.27 -11.07 15.33
CA GLU A 567 -1.45 -11.96 15.20
C GLU A 567 -1.55 -12.98 16.35
N GLY A 568 -0.41 -13.50 16.83
CA GLY A 568 -0.36 -14.52 17.88
C GLY A 568 -1.09 -14.15 19.18
N CYS A 569 -1.20 -12.85 19.48
CA CYS A 569 -1.95 -12.32 20.61
C CYS A 569 -3.42 -12.79 20.65
N HIS A 570 -4.06 -13.02 19.48
CA HIS A 570 -5.43 -13.57 19.45
C HIS A 570 -5.53 -14.95 20.09
N PHE A 571 -4.51 -15.78 19.92
CA PHE A 571 -4.54 -17.17 20.35
C PHE A 571 -4.16 -17.29 21.82
N VAL A 572 -3.20 -16.47 22.26
CA VAL A 572 -2.88 -16.30 23.69
C VAL A 572 -4.13 -15.85 24.45
N ASP A 573 -4.77 -14.79 23.96
CA ASP A 573 -6.00 -14.24 24.52
C ASP A 573 -7.10 -15.30 24.62
N LEU A 574 -7.33 -16.07 23.55
CA LEU A 574 -8.39 -17.07 23.54
C LEU A 574 -8.12 -18.21 24.53
N LEU A 575 -6.88 -18.69 24.65
CA LEU A 575 -6.52 -19.72 25.62
C LEU A 575 -6.67 -19.21 27.06
N GLN A 576 -6.28 -17.96 27.33
CA GLN A 576 -6.53 -17.28 28.60
C GLN A 576 -8.03 -17.16 28.90
N TYR A 577 -8.85 -16.80 27.91
CA TYR A 577 -10.29 -16.72 28.07
C TYR A 577 -10.92 -18.07 28.39
N ILE A 578 -10.52 -19.14 27.71
CA ILE A 578 -11.09 -20.48 27.92
C ILE A 578 -10.66 -21.05 29.29
N SER A 579 -9.37 -20.93 29.64
CA SER A 579 -8.88 -21.30 30.97
C SER A 579 -9.52 -20.45 32.06
N GLY A 580 -9.80 -19.17 31.81
CA GLY A 580 -10.21 -18.25 32.87
C GLY A 580 -9.12 -18.06 33.93
N SER A 581 -7.86 -18.31 33.57
CA SER A 581 -6.68 -18.19 34.43
C SER A 581 -5.58 -17.43 33.70
N GLU A 582 -4.71 -16.74 34.44
CA GLU A 582 -3.60 -16.00 33.85
C GLU A 582 -2.45 -16.96 33.46
N PRO A 583 -1.78 -16.72 32.33
CA PRO A 583 -0.49 -17.31 32.01
C PRO A 583 0.54 -17.07 33.13
N GLU A 584 1.33 -18.09 33.45
CA GLU A 584 2.40 -18.06 34.44
C GLU A 584 3.78 -18.25 33.81
N THR A 585 3.91 -19.17 32.85
CA THR A 585 5.18 -19.48 32.18
C THR A 585 4.93 -19.79 30.71
N VAL A 586 5.88 -19.42 29.84
CA VAL A 586 5.85 -19.72 28.42
C VAL A 586 7.17 -20.32 27.94
N TYR A 587 7.09 -21.29 27.03
CA TYR A 587 8.23 -21.83 26.28
C TYR A 587 7.90 -21.83 24.80
N ALA A 588 8.83 -21.42 23.95
CA ALA A 588 8.63 -21.36 22.51
C ALA A 588 9.84 -21.87 21.72
N VAL A 589 9.56 -22.49 20.57
CA VAL A 589 10.56 -22.92 19.61
C VAL A 589 10.04 -22.71 18.18
N SER A 590 10.93 -22.34 17.27
CA SER A 590 10.62 -22.11 15.86
C SER A 590 11.38 -23.07 14.95
N LEU A 591 10.87 -23.30 13.73
CA LEU A 591 11.61 -24.04 12.71
C LEU A 591 12.91 -23.30 12.34
N PRO A 592 14.02 -24.03 12.10
CA PRO A 592 15.25 -23.43 11.62
C PRO A 592 15.10 -22.89 10.18
N ILE A 593 15.88 -21.88 9.84
CA ILE A 593 15.98 -21.37 8.46
C ILE A 593 16.86 -22.36 7.67
N ASP A 594 16.32 -22.99 6.63
CA ASP A 594 17.02 -24.02 5.85
C ASP A 594 17.11 -23.72 4.34
N GLY A 595 16.99 -22.45 3.94
CA GLY A 595 17.09 -22.04 2.53
C GLY A 595 15.86 -22.36 1.68
N GLY A 596 14.88 -23.09 2.22
CA GLY A 596 13.60 -23.42 1.56
C GLY A 596 12.56 -22.28 1.52
N GLY A 597 12.95 -21.04 1.80
CA GLY A 597 12.03 -19.89 1.84
C GLY A 597 11.16 -19.79 3.10
N VAL A 598 11.42 -20.63 4.12
CA VAL A 598 10.74 -20.60 5.41
C VAL A 598 11.25 -19.45 6.27
N ILE A 599 10.33 -18.63 6.79
CA ILE A 599 10.62 -17.61 7.80
C ILE A 599 10.48 -18.30 9.18
N ALA A 600 11.55 -18.31 9.96
CA ALA A 600 11.61 -19.09 11.22
C ALA A 600 10.50 -18.70 12.19
N ASN A 601 10.38 -17.42 12.54
CA ASN A 601 9.40 -16.94 13.54
C ASN A 601 7.93 -17.11 13.10
N ASP A 602 7.69 -17.41 11.82
CA ASP A 602 6.35 -17.69 11.28
C ASP A 602 5.92 -19.15 11.45
N ASN A 603 6.80 -20.00 11.97
CA ASN A 603 6.55 -21.43 12.19
C ASN A 603 6.99 -21.81 13.59
N THR A 604 6.11 -21.54 14.54
CA THR A 604 6.42 -21.51 15.97
C THR A 604 5.47 -22.42 16.75
N ALA A 605 6.05 -23.24 17.63
CA ALA A 605 5.32 -23.97 18.66
C ALA A 605 5.52 -23.26 20.00
N VAL A 606 4.43 -22.97 20.70
CA VAL A 606 4.41 -22.28 21.99
C VAL A 606 3.65 -23.12 23.00
N THR A 607 4.22 -23.31 24.18
CA THR A 607 3.54 -23.91 25.35
C THR A 607 3.38 -22.87 26.43
N ILE A 608 2.15 -22.70 26.93
CA ILE A 608 1.77 -21.75 27.98
C ILE A 608 1.25 -22.57 29.17
N VAL A 609 1.82 -22.34 30.35
CA VAL A 609 1.33 -22.86 31.62
C VAL A 609 0.55 -21.76 32.32
N PHE A 610 -0.68 -22.06 32.76
CA PHE A 610 -1.57 -21.13 33.45
C PHE A 610 -1.50 -21.34 34.98
N LYS A 611 -1.83 -20.30 35.76
CA LYS A 611 -1.80 -20.34 37.24
C LYS A 611 -2.71 -21.39 37.87
N ASP A 612 -3.75 -21.85 37.18
CA ASP A 612 -4.62 -22.96 37.65
C ASP A 612 -3.99 -24.34 37.37
N GLY A 613 -2.86 -24.37 36.68
CA GLY A 613 -2.16 -25.56 36.19
C GLY A 613 -2.67 -26.07 34.84
N SER A 614 -3.61 -25.38 34.18
CA SER A 614 -3.97 -25.69 32.79
C SER A 614 -2.77 -25.45 31.87
N ILE A 615 -2.71 -26.18 30.75
CA ILE A 615 -1.65 -26.05 29.75
C ILE A 615 -2.28 -25.79 28.39
N GLY A 616 -1.78 -24.77 27.70
CA GLY A 616 -2.16 -24.45 26.34
C GLY A 616 -0.97 -24.58 25.40
N THR A 617 -1.17 -25.16 24.23
CA THR A 617 -0.15 -25.22 23.16
C THR A 617 -0.67 -24.52 21.92
N ILE A 618 0.11 -23.61 21.34
CA ILE A 618 -0.18 -22.94 20.08
C ILE A 618 0.82 -23.43 19.04
N HIS A 619 0.33 -23.98 17.94
CA HIS A 619 1.13 -24.23 16.74
C HIS A 619 0.76 -23.18 15.70
N TYR A 620 1.64 -22.21 15.51
CA TYR A 620 1.53 -21.18 14.51
C TYR A 620 2.35 -21.60 13.28
N ILE A 621 1.70 -21.81 12.14
CA ILE A 621 2.27 -22.50 10.97
C ILE A 621 2.05 -21.65 9.72
N ALA A 622 3.12 -21.15 9.11
CA ALA A 622 3.09 -20.46 7.82
C ALA A 622 3.51 -21.33 6.64
N CYS A 623 4.14 -22.48 6.88
CA CYS A 623 4.59 -23.41 5.84
C CYS A 623 3.48 -24.38 5.36
N GLY A 624 2.24 -24.23 5.83
CA GLY A 624 1.11 -25.07 5.43
C GLY A 624 0.37 -24.52 4.20
N ASP A 625 -0.28 -25.43 3.46
CA ASP A 625 -1.10 -25.07 2.29
C ASP A 625 -2.40 -24.38 2.73
N SER A 626 -2.74 -23.26 2.10
CA SER A 626 -3.92 -22.45 2.46
C SER A 626 -5.26 -23.11 2.13
N SER A 627 -5.28 -24.18 1.32
CA SER A 627 -6.48 -24.97 1.06
C SER A 627 -6.94 -25.81 2.25
N PHE A 628 -6.06 -26.03 3.23
CA PHE A 628 -6.40 -26.73 4.46
C PHE A 628 -7.01 -25.78 5.50
N SER A 629 -7.85 -26.31 6.40
CA SER A 629 -8.53 -25.53 7.45
C SER A 629 -7.54 -24.61 8.19
N LYS A 630 -7.89 -23.33 8.32
CA LYS A 630 -7.02 -22.32 8.92
C LYS A 630 -6.79 -22.59 10.40
N GLU A 631 -7.84 -22.93 11.15
CA GLU A 631 -7.77 -22.93 12.61
C GLU A 631 -8.48 -24.14 13.21
N ARG A 632 -7.84 -24.77 14.19
CA ARG A 632 -8.42 -25.89 14.95
C ARG A 632 -8.06 -25.77 16.42
N ILE A 633 -9.04 -25.93 17.29
CA ILE A 633 -8.89 -25.85 18.74
C ILE A 633 -9.42 -27.15 19.35
N GLU A 634 -8.63 -27.80 20.19
CA GLU A 634 -9.00 -29.03 20.91
C GLU A 634 -8.75 -28.84 22.39
N ILE A 635 -9.76 -29.08 23.22
CA ILE A 635 -9.74 -28.81 24.65
C ILE A 635 -10.18 -30.06 25.38
N PHE A 636 -9.36 -30.51 26.32
CA PHE A 636 -9.55 -31.72 27.11
C PHE A 636 -9.57 -31.36 28.59
N GLY A 637 -10.53 -31.91 29.33
CA GLY A 637 -10.59 -31.74 30.79
C GLY A 637 -11.72 -32.55 31.40
N ASN A 638 -11.44 -33.25 32.51
CA ASN A 638 -12.40 -33.99 33.31
C ASN A 638 -13.34 -34.91 32.49
N GLY A 639 -12.76 -35.76 31.62
CA GLY A 639 -13.53 -36.67 30.76
C GLY A 639 -14.39 -35.97 29.70
N SER A 640 -14.18 -34.67 29.49
CA SER A 640 -14.87 -33.86 28.51
C SER A 640 -13.89 -33.37 27.43
N VAL A 641 -14.36 -33.32 26.19
CA VAL A 641 -13.59 -32.88 25.02
C VAL A 641 -14.42 -31.89 24.23
N ALA A 642 -13.83 -30.75 23.85
CA ALA A 642 -14.39 -29.87 22.84
C ALA A 642 -13.41 -29.69 21.68
N VAL A 643 -13.91 -29.81 20.45
CA VAL A 643 -13.14 -29.55 19.23
C VAL A 643 -13.86 -28.50 18.43
N ILE A 644 -13.18 -27.39 18.13
CA ILE A 644 -13.66 -26.34 17.22
C ILE A 644 -12.81 -26.39 15.96
N ASP A 645 -13.44 -26.55 14.80
CA ASP A 645 -12.78 -26.51 13.50
C ASP A 645 -13.27 -25.31 12.69
N ASN A 646 -12.31 -24.46 12.36
CA ASN A 646 -12.40 -23.19 11.64
C ASN A 646 -13.58 -22.29 12.01
N PHE A 647 -14.02 -22.33 13.27
CA PHE A 647 -15.15 -21.53 13.75
C PHE A 647 -16.45 -21.76 12.94
N ILE A 648 -16.60 -22.93 12.31
CA ILE A 648 -17.80 -23.35 11.59
C ILE A 648 -18.39 -24.64 12.15
N SER A 649 -17.57 -25.54 12.70
CA SER A 649 -18.04 -26.77 13.35
C SER A 649 -17.47 -26.91 14.76
N GLY A 650 -18.28 -27.48 15.65
CA GLY A 650 -17.95 -27.79 17.02
C GLY A 650 -18.39 -29.20 17.38
N LEU A 651 -17.53 -29.96 18.05
CA LEU A 651 -17.79 -31.30 18.58
C LEU A 651 -17.59 -31.26 20.09
N PHE A 652 -18.56 -31.73 20.86
CA PHE A 652 -18.52 -31.75 22.33
C PHE A 652 -18.80 -33.17 22.82
N VAL A 653 -17.84 -33.76 23.52
CA VAL A 653 -17.91 -35.13 24.04
C VAL A 653 -17.85 -35.10 25.55
N LYS A 654 -18.82 -35.69 26.25
CA LYS A 654 -18.83 -35.83 27.72
C LYS A 654 -19.53 -37.10 28.11
N ASN A 655 -18.93 -37.89 29.01
CA ASN A 655 -19.49 -39.16 29.52
C ASN A 655 -19.94 -40.12 28.40
N GLY A 656 -19.13 -40.25 27.34
CA GLY A 656 -19.43 -41.09 26.17
C GLY A 656 -20.53 -40.56 25.24
N LYS A 657 -21.14 -39.40 25.52
CA LYS A 657 -22.12 -38.75 24.64
C LYS A 657 -21.44 -37.69 23.80
N THR A 658 -21.77 -37.68 22.51
CA THR A 658 -21.24 -36.72 21.53
C THR A 658 -22.34 -35.79 21.06
N LYS A 659 -22.06 -34.50 21.02
CA LYS A 659 -22.93 -33.46 20.47
C LYS A 659 -22.16 -32.63 19.44
N GLU A 660 -22.70 -32.57 18.24
CA GLU A 660 -22.15 -31.75 17.15
C GLU A 660 -22.94 -30.46 16.97
N CYS A 661 -22.26 -29.42 16.53
CA CYS A 661 -22.82 -28.13 16.20
C CYS A 661 -22.15 -27.60 14.94
N LYS A 662 -22.92 -27.39 13.87
CA LYS A 662 -22.42 -26.79 12.62
C LYS A 662 -23.12 -25.47 12.35
N LEU A 663 -22.35 -24.43 12.10
CA LEU A 663 -22.82 -23.12 11.69
C LEU A 663 -22.98 -23.07 10.18
N LYS A 664 -23.79 -22.12 9.69
CA LYS A 664 -24.04 -21.92 8.25
C LYS A 664 -22.83 -21.34 7.52
N GLN A 665 -22.00 -20.58 8.22
CA GLN A 665 -20.81 -19.91 7.74
C GLN A 665 -19.81 -19.80 8.90
N ILE A 666 -18.55 -19.48 8.59
CA ILE A 666 -17.54 -19.20 9.60
C ILE A 666 -17.97 -17.99 10.43
N ASP A 667 -17.97 -18.13 11.76
CA ASP A 667 -18.25 -17.02 12.67
C ASP A 667 -17.19 -16.91 13.77
N LYS A 668 -16.25 -16.00 13.54
CA LYS A 668 -15.13 -15.70 14.45
C LYS A 668 -15.49 -14.70 15.55
N GLY A 669 -16.73 -14.18 15.58
CA GLY A 669 -17.22 -13.33 16.67
C GLY A 669 -17.16 -11.82 16.46
N HIS A 670 -16.67 -11.30 15.31
CA HIS A 670 -16.57 -9.83 15.08
C HIS A 670 -17.88 -9.08 15.29
N LYS A 671 -18.99 -9.64 14.76
CA LYS A 671 -20.33 -9.06 14.93
C LYS A 671 -20.68 -8.91 16.41
N GLU A 672 -20.53 -10.01 17.13
CA GLU A 672 -20.93 -10.10 18.53
C GLU A 672 -20.02 -9.27 19.44
N GLU A 673 -18.72 -9.21 19.14
CA GLU A 673 -17.75 -8.32 19.78
C GLU A 673 -18.21 -6.86 19.73
N VAL A 674 -18.51 -6.35 18.54
CA VAL A 674 -18.96 -4.96 18.35
C VAL A 674 -20.28 -4.70 19.08
N PHE A 675 -21.23 -5.64 19.06
CA PHE A 675 -22.48 -5.50 19.81
C PHE A 675 -22.28 -5.50 21.32
N CYS A 676 -21.42 -6.39 21.85
CA CYS A 676 -21.08 -6.41 23.28
C CYS A 676 -20.40 -5.11 23.71
N PHE A 677 -19.47 -4.60 22.90
CA PHE A 677 -18.84 -3.30 23.11
C PHE A 677 -19.87 -2.17 23.16
N GLY A 678 -20.73 -2.05 22.14
CA GLY A 678 -21.77 -1.04 22.09
C GLY A 678 -22.76 -1.11 23.26
N LYS A 679 -23.09 -2.33 23.73
CA LYS A 679 -23.93 -2.53 24.91
C LYS A 679 -23.24 -2.01 26.18
N ALA A 680 -21.96 -2.31 26.36
CA ALA A 680 -21.19 -1.83 27.51
C ALA A 680 -21.11 -0.30 27.53
N VAL A 681 -20.86 0.32 26.38
CA VAL A 681 -20.85 1.78 26.21
C VAL A 681 -22.19 2.40 26.59
N LYS A 682 -23.30 1.92 25.99
CA LYS A 682 -24.65 2.48 26.22
C LYS A 682 -25.09 2.43 27.68
N LYS A 683 -24.66 1.38 28.39
CA LYS A 683 -25.04 1.16 29.79
C LYS A 683 -24.05 1.73 30.80
N GLY A 684 -22.89 2.23 30.36
CA GLY A 684 -21.79 2.59 31.26
C GLY A 684 -21.24 1.40 32.05
N GLU A 685 -21.36 0.18 31.52
CA GLU A 685 -20.82 -1.04 32.13
C GLU A 685 -19.30 -1.13 31.88
N LYS A 686 -18.62 -2.01 32.61
CA LYS A 686 -17.20 -2.34 32.33
C LYS A 686 -17.06 -2.90 30.92
N MET A 687 -15.92 -2.65 30.29
CA MET A 687 -15.64 -3.19 28.96
C MET A 687 -15.72 -4.73 28.96
N PRO A 688 -16.24 -5.36 27.89
CA PRO A 688 -16.44 -6.81 27.83
C PRO A 688 -15.17 -7.65 28.03
N ILE A 689 -14.00 -7.08 27.72
CA ILE A 689 -12.70 -7.68 28.02
C ILE A 689 -12.04 -6.84 29.13
N PRO A 690 -11.70 -7.43 30.28
CA PRO A 690 -11.02 -6.70 31.34
C PRO A 690 -9.66 -6.14 30.88
N PHE A 691 -9.32 -4.93 31.32
CA PHE A 691 -8.04 -4.29 30.99
C PHE A 691 -6.83 -5.17 31.33
N ARG A 692 -6.87 -5.86 32.47
CA ARG A 692 -5.80 -6.77 32.88
C ARG A 692 -5.60 -7.92 31.89
N GLU A 693 -6.68 -8.45 31.30
CA GLU A 693 -6.57 -9.53 30.34
C GLU A 693 -5.94 -9.08 29.02
N ILE A 694 -6.28 -7.88 28.52
CA ILE A 694 -5.67 -7.37 27.27
C ILE A 694 -4.17 -7.09 27.44
N VAL A 695 -3.76 -6.60 28.62
CA VAL A 695 -2.34 -6.36 28.95
C VAL A 695 -1.60 -7.68 29.04
N VAL A 696 -2.13 -8.66 29.79
CA VAL A 696 -1.49 -9.97 29.97
C VAL A 696 -1.35 -10.69 28.63
N ALA A 697 -2.39 -10.72 27.80
CA ALA A 697 -2.33 -11.36 26.48
C ALA A 697 -1.26 -10.73 25.57
N THR A 698 -1.11 -9.40 25.60
CA THR A 698 -0.07 -8.68 24.86
C THR A 698 1.32 -8.94 25.44
N PHE A 699 1.48 -8.90 26.75
CA PHE A 699 2.77 -9.12 27.40
C PHE A 699 3.33 -10.52 27.15
N VAL A 700 2.46 -11.53 27.15
CA VAL A 700 2.83 -12.91 26.88
C VAL A 700 3.40 -13.07 25.46
N THR A 701 2.96 -12.30 24.45
CA THR A 701 3.59 -12.39 23.12
C THR A 701 5.03 -11.86 23.13
N PHE A 702 5.34 -10.83 23.92
CA PHE A 702 6.72 -10.40 24.13
C PHE A 702 7.54 -11.48 24.83
N LYS A 703 6.97 -12.17 25.82
CA LYS A 703 7.63 -13.29 26.51
C LYS A 703 7.81 -14.52 25.63
N ILE A 704 6.93 -14.75 24.65
CA ILE A 704 7.15 -15.76 23.60
C ILE A 704 8.40 -15.41 22.79
N MET A 705 8.53 -14.15 22.34
CA MET A 705 9.71 -13.70 21.59
C MET A 705 11.00 -13.79 22.44
N GLU A 706 10.91 -13.47 23.73
CA GLU A 706 12.02 -13.64 24.67
C GLU A 706 12.44 -15.12 24.80
N SER A 707 11.46 -16.02 24.95
CA SER A 707 11.71 -17.47 25.01
C SER A 707 12.34 -18.00 23.73
N LEU A 708 11.88 -17.57 22.55
CA LEU A 708 12.49 -17.93 21.26
C LEU A 708 13.97 -17.51 21.19
N LYS A 709 14.28 -16.31 21.68
CA LYS A 709 15.65 -15.77 21.70
C LYS A 709 16.55 -16.53 22.68
N LYS A 710 16.06 -16.81 23.89
CA LYS A 710 16.83 -17.46 24.96
C LYS A 710 16.87 -18.99 24.85
N ARG A 711 15.91 -19.59 24.14
CA ARG A 711 15.68 -21.04 24.03
C ARG A 711 15.42 -21.72 25.38
N GLU A 712 14.74 -21.02 26.28
CA GLU A 712 14.36 -21.51 27.60
C GLU A 712 12.95 -21.07 27.98
N ALA A 713 12.38 -21.67 29.03
CA ALA A 713 11.09 -21.27 29.55
C ALA A 713 11.21 -19.92 30.28
N VAL A 714 10.28 -19.01 30.03
CA VAL A 714 10.27 -17.65 30.57
C VAL A 714 9.04 -17.46 31.45
N ARG A 715 9.23 -16.95 32.66
CA ARG A 715 8.14 -16.62 33.59
C ARG A 715 7.44 -15.33 33.16
N ILE A 716 6.13 -15.28 33.33
CA ILE A 716 5.33 -14.07 33.11
C ILE A 716 5.26 -13.30 34.43
N ASP A 717 6.19 -12.36 34.63
CA ASP A 717 6.23 -11.50 35.81
C ASP A 717 5.64 -10.12 35.50
N MET A 718 4.46 -9.84 36.07
CA MET A 718 3.74 -8.57 35.84
C MET A 718 4.44 -7.36 36.47
N SER A 719 5.36 -7.56 37.42
CA SER A 719 6.13 -6.46 38.02
C SER A 719 7.03 -5.76 37.00
N GLU A 720 7.41 -6.43 35.91
CA GLU A 720 8.13 -5.84 34.79
C GLU A 720 7.36 -4.72 34.10
N LEU A 721 6.02 -4.71 34.24
CA LEU A 721 5.12 -3.68 33.72
C LEU A 721 4.68 -2.67 34.79
N GLY A 722 5.18 -2.79 36.03
CA GLY A 722 4.73 -1.98 37.16
C GLY A 722 3.32 -2.33 37.66
N MET A 723 2.89 -3.59 37.47
CA MET A 723 1.56 -4.10 37.84
C MET A 723 1.56 -5.19 38.89
#